data_AF-A0AAU5N5S8-F1
#
_entry.id   AF-A0AAU5N5S8-F1
#
_cell.length_a   1.000
_cell.length_b   1.000
_cell.length_c   1.000
_cell.angle_alpha   90.00
_cell.angle_beta   90.00
_cell.angle_gamma   90.00
#
_symmetry.space_group_name_H-M   'P 1'
#
loop_
_entity.id
_entity.type
_entity.pdbx_description
1 polymer ?
#
loop_
_entity_poly.entity_id
_entity_poly.type
_entity_poly.pdbx_seq_one_letter_code
_entity_poly.pdbx_strand_id
1 'polypeptide(L)'
;MTVPALRPGETLHGATHSTVTPTTVTPSAGHRCAHSGHGTGPAAAPAAAPRAWPPAGSEPVDIPDLYDRLTARGMDYGPAFRLLHAAWRHGPEVYAEVPLASPAPPATGLLMHPALLDAALHAASIPFLDRNDDATYLPFAWQGVRVHRPGATALRIRITPTDGDNLTLTATDTDDRPVLCARSLMVRPVSLEQLRGTGASGALLRPDWQPLAEVPARPAADEPWAFLGTDHLGITGELKATGKSFENYSSFPALDTALRRGAPVPSVVLVSCADGGDDADEARAQAQRCLVLVQEWLTDDRLADARLVFVTQQAQSCEPGESITSLAASVVWGLVRSGQTEQPGRFALVDIDEADGSRRALVSAVSALTGPDAVHAQLAVRRGSLLRLRLQRSRPDATTRPRRAERAHGTVVLTGGTGALGSVLARHLAERHRVSRLLLLSRSGPDTPAARRLVTELLELGAHATVTACDVADPDALGRALADLPPEHPPTTLIHAAGVTDDGAVGTMTPRRLARVMRPKIDAALALHQVSQTLPGDCELVLFSSVSGIVGGAGQANYAAANTFVDALAQHRRSHGRHAVSLAWGLWDEAGMGERLAAADLRRMERAGLSALRVSDGLALFDAALGRDDAVLVPVQLHEPALRAHSPQIPDVLRDLCPPKRHDPARPARQAAPADAGELRRTLAELPEADRTHALQQLIRTEVAEVLACTGPDDVAPDAEFSAIGFDSLTTVDLNRRLAALTGLRLPATLLFDYRTPAALAVHLLRLTQQD
;
A
#
# COMPACT_ATOMS: atom_id res chain seq x y z
N MET A 1 12.38 18.88 0.64
CA MET A 1 13.83 18.59 0.66
C MET A 1 14.36 19.10 1.99
N THR A 2 14.81 18.24 2.90
CA THR A 2 15.30 18.67 4.23
C THR A 2 16.72 18.14 4.42
N VAL A 3 17.66 19.04 4.73
CA VAL A 3 19.06 18.69 5.04
C VAL A 3 19.10 18.04 6.43
N PRO A 4 19.86 16.95 6.65
CA PRO A 4 19.97 16.33 7.96
C PRO A 4 20.63 17.27 9.00
N ALA A 5 20.19 17.14 10.25
CA ALA A 5 20.70 17.88 11.40
C ALA A 5 22.21 17.67 11.60
N LEU A 6 22.99 18.76 11.56
CA LEU A 6 24.43 18.74 11.87
C LEU A 6 24.64 18.90 13.39
N ARG A 7 25.52 18.09 14.00
CA ARG A 7 25.92 18.17 15.42
C ARG A 7 27.34 18.79 15.59
N PRO A 8 27.67 19.35 16.77
CA PRO A 8 28.98 19.97 17.00
C PRO A 8 30.14 18.98 16.81
N GLY A 9 31.11 19.34 15.96
CA GLY A 9 32.32 18.55 15.68
C GLY A 9 32.31 17.73 14.39
N GLU A 10 31.22 17.73 13.63
CA GLU A 10 31.11 16.93 12.39
C GLU A 10 31.68 17.65 11.16
N THR A 11 32.51 16.94 10.39
CA THR A 11 32.90 17.31 9.02
C THR A 11 32.11 16.41 8.07
N LEU A 12 31.31 16.97 7.16
CA LEU A 12 30.55 16.17 6.21
C LEU A 12 31.48 15.62 5.12
N HIS A 13 31.62 14.30 5.04
CA HIS A 13 32.27 13.62 3.92
C HIS A 13 31.25 12.74 3.21
N GLY A 14 30.96 13.08 1.95
CA GLY A 14 30.19 12.26 1.02
C GLY A 14 28.79 11.86 1.50
N ALA A 15 27.86 12.81 1.56
CA ALA A 15 26.43 12.47 1.62
C ALA A 15 25.87 12.39 0.19
N THR A 16 25.77 11.19 -0.37
CA THR A 16 24.88 10.92 -1.50
C THR A 16 23.46 10.82 -0.97
N HIS A 17 22.58 11.77 -1.32
CA HIS A 17 21.16 11.62 -1.02
C HIS A 17 20.58 10.51 -1.90
N SER A 18 20.23 9.38 -1.26
CA SER A 18 19.10 8.56 -1.72
C SER A 18 17.87 9.47 -1.80
N THR A 19 17.12 9.37 -2.89
CA THR A 19 15.86 10.08 -3.17
C THR A 19 14.97 10.16 -1.93
N VAL A 20 14.84 11.36 -1.36
CA VAL A 20 13.90 11.68 -0.28
C VAL A 20 12.67 12.32 -0.90
N THR A 21 11.54 11.64 -0.82
CA THR A 21 10.19 12.16 -1.08
C THR A 21 9.86 13.31 -0.11
N PRO A 22 9.08 14.33 -0.52
CA PRO A 22 8.73 15.44 0.36
C PRO A 22 7.62 15.01 1.32
N THR A 23 7.98 14.58 2.52
CA THR A 23 7.06 14.42 3.66
C THR A 23 7.20 15.60 4.61
N THR A 24 6.07 16.13 5.06
CA THR A 24 5.96 17.11 6.14
C THR A 24 6.59 16.53 7.41
N VAL A 25 7.61 17.19 7.98
CA VAL A 25 8.35 16.72 9.17
C VAL A 25 7.70 17.25 10.45
N THR A 26 7.21 16.35 11.30
CA THR A 26 7.09 16.55 12.76
C THR A 26 8.33 15.95 13.47
N PRO A 27 8.74 16.46 14.65
CA PRO A 27 10.11 16.30 15.13
C PRO A 27 10.29 15.10 16.08
N SER A 28 10.81 13.97 15.59
CA SER A 28 11.69 13.06 16.38
C SER A 28 12.10 11.81 15.58
N ALA A 29 13.31 11.79 15.02
CA ALA A 29 14.08 10.56 14.77
C ALA A 29 15.51 10.93 14.35
N GLY A 30 16.51 10.50 15.14
CA GLY A 30 17.91 10.72 14.85
C GLY A 30 18.50 9.59 13.99
N HIS A 31 19.16 9.93 12.88
CA HIS A 31 19.95 8.99 12.08
C HIS A 31 21.46 9.24 12.28
N ARG A 32 22.23 8.17 12.53
CA ARG A 32 23.70 8.18 12.64
C ARG A 32 24.32 7.90 11.26
N CYS A 33 25.41 8.57 10.90
CA CYS A 33 26.25 8.23 9.74
C CYS A 33 27.65 7.78 10.19
N ALA A 34 28.18 6.75 9.53
CA ALA A 34 29.45 6.10 9.83
C ALA A 34 30.64 6.78 9.13
N HIS A 35 31.81 6.79 9.79
CA HIS A 35 33.06 7.41 9.33
C HIS A 35 33.87 6.53 8.36
N SER A 36 34.53 7.15 7.37
CA SER A 36 35.76 6.60 6.77
C SER A 36 36.75 7.69 6.31
N GLY A 37 38.00 7.55 6.74
CA GLY A 37 39.27 7.89 6.04
C GLY A 37 39.59 9.32 5.59
N HIS A 38 40.66 9.90 6.15
CA HIS A 38 41.20 11.26 5.97
C HIS A 38 41.80 11.59 4.58
N GLY A 39 41.72 12.87 4.21
CA GLY A 39 42.64 13.56 3.29
C GLY A 39 42.76 15.04 3.66
N THR A 40 43.82 15.41 4.39
CA THR A 40 44.10 16.77 4.86
C THR A 40 44.77 17.61 3.78
N GLY A 41 44.00 18.45 3.08
CA GLY A 41 44.53 19.61 2.34
C GLY A 41 44.36 20.91 3.15
N PRO A 42 45.22 21.93 2.96
CA PRO A 42 45.17 23.16 3.74
C PRO A 42 43.86 23.93 3.52
N ALA A 43 43.31 24.48 4.61
CA ALA A 43 42.00 25.13 4.66
C ALA A 43 42.01 26.51 3.97
N ALA A 44 41.07 26.75 3.07
CA ALA A 44 40.79 28.10 2.57
C ALA A 44 40.14 28.94 3.68
N ALA A 45 40.66 30.15 3.90
CA ALA A 45 40.11 31.11 4.86
C ALA A 45 38.73 31.61 4.41
N PRO A 46 37.80 31.91 5.34
CA PRO A 46 36.52 32.51 4.98
C PRO A 46 36.77 33.87 4.31
N ALA A 47 36.13 34.10 3.15
CA ALA A 47 36.17 35.40 2.49
C ALA A 47 35.59 36.46 3.43
N ALA A 48 36.26 37.62 3.55
CA ALA A 48 35.80 38.71 4.40
C ALA A 48 34.41 39.20 3.96
N ALA A 49 33.52 39.43 4.93
CA ALA A 49 32.21 40.04 4.67
C ALA A 49 32.40 41.42 4.00
N PRO A 50 31.54 41.80 3.05
CA PRO A 50 31.63 43.12 2.41
C PRO A 50 31.41 44.23 3.45
N ARG A 51 32.13 45.35 3.32
CA ARG A 51 32.02 46.52 4.23
C ARG A 51 30.65 47.20 4.21
N ALA A 52 29.79 46.89 3.23
CA ALA A 52 28.42 47.36 3.10
C ALA A 52 27.51 46.21 2.63
N TRP A 53 26.31 46.12 3.20
CA TRP A 53 25.34 45.06 2.90
C TRP A 53 23.97 45.66 2.51
N PRO A 54 23.43 45.35 1.32
CA PRO A 54 24.11 44.67 0.21
C PRO A 54 25.27 45.53 -0.35
N PRO A 55 26.18 44.96 -1.17
CA PRO A 55 27.21 45.74 -1.84
C PRO A 55 26.63 46.91 -2.65
N ALA A 56 27.35 48.04 -2.69
CA ALA A 56 26.94 49.21 -3.47
C ALA A 56 26.82 48.85 -4.96
N GLY A 57 25.72 49.24 -5.60
CA GLY A 57 25.42 48.90 -7.00
C GLY A 57 24.80 47.52 -7.19
N SER A 58 24.25 46.89 -6.15
CA SER A 58 23.46 45.65 -6.29
C SER A 58 22.03 45.94 -6.74
N GLU A 59 21.48 45.10 -7.61
CA GLU A 59 20.10 45.18 -8.09
C GLU A 59 19.17 44.33 -7.20
N PRO A 60 18.05 44.87 -6.70
CA PRO A 60 17.11 44.10 -5.88
C PRO A 60 16.37 43.04 -6.71
N VAL A 61 16.14 41.87 -6.11
CA VAL A 61 15.30 40.80 -6.66
C VAL A 61 13.90 40.93 -6.09
N ASP A 62 12.88 40.93 -6.96
CA ASP A 62 11.48 40.90 -6.55
C ASP A 62 11.14 39.52 -5.96
N ILE A 63 10.88 39.49 -4.65
CA ILE A 63 10.65 38.24 -3.91
C ILE A 63 9.30 37.59 -4.26
N PRO A 64 8.17 38.33 -4.36
CA PRO A 64 6.94 37.80 -4.94
C PRO A 64 7.14 37.14 -6.31
N ASP A 65 7.74 37.84 -7.28
CA ASP A 65 7.99 37.29 -8.62
C ASP A 65 8.89 36.05 -8.59
N LEU A 66 9.92 36.05 -7.73
CA LEU A 66 10.78 34.90 -7.50
C LEU A 66 9.95 33.65 -7.13
N TYR A 67 9.04 33.75 -6.16
CA TYR A 67 8.22 32.60 -5.77
C TYR A 67 7.21 32.18 -6.85
N ASP A 68 6.68 33.13 -7.63
CA ASP A 68 5.81 32.82 -8.76
C ASP A 68 6.56 32.04 -9.86
N ARG A 69 7.81 32.43 -10.15
CA ARG A 69 8.70 31.74 -11.10
C ARG A 69 9.15 30.36 -10.60
N LEU A 70 9.39 30.21 -9.29
CA LEU A 70 9.67 28.90 -8.69
C LEU A 70 8.45 27.97 -8.78
N THR A 71 7.26 28.50 -8.53
CA THR A 71 5.99 27.78 -8.66
C THR A 71 5.74 27.34 -10.10
N ALA A 72 6.00 28.21 -11.09
CA ALA A 72 5.90 27.86 -12.51
C ALA A 72 6.86 26.72 -12.92
N ARG A 73 7.98 26.57 -12.21
CA ARG A 73 8.96 25.48 -12.35
C ARG A 73 8.68 24.28 -11.43
N GLY A 74 7.50 24.21 -10.82
CA GLY A 74 7.05 23.07 -10.03
C GLY A 74 7.57 23.02 -8.59
N MET A 75 8.13 24.13 -8.08
CA MET A 75 8.54 24.28 -6.68
C MET A 75 7.58 25.25 -5.97
N ASP A 76 6.48 24.72 -5.42
CA ASP A 76 5.53 25.50 -4.62
C ASP A 76 5.91 25.45 -3.13
N TYR A 77 6.22 26.62 -2.58
CA TYR A 77 6.55 26.80 -1.17
C TYR A 77 5.38 27.45 -0.45
N GLY A 78 4.84 26.80 0.59
CA GLY A 78 3.79 27.40 1.43
C GLY A 78 4.27 28.63 2.21
N PRO A 79 3.37 29.51 2.67
CA PRO A 79 3.74 30.79 3.32
C PRO A 79 4.71 30.65 4.50
N ALA A 80 4.61 29.57 5.27
CA ALA A 80 5.49 29.28 6.42
C ALA A 80 6.96 29.01 6.04
N PHE A 81 7.24 28.66 4.78
CA PHE A 81 8.57 28.34 4.27
C PHE A 81 9.17 29.48 3.42
N ARG A 82 8.43 30.57 3.22
CA ARG A 82 8.91 31.75 2.47
C ARG A 82 9.68 32.74 3.36
N LEU A 83 10.74 32.26 4.03
CA LEU A 83 11.53 33.09 4.98
C LEU A 83 12.55 34.03 4.32
N LEU A 84 12.72 33.95 3.00
CA LEU A 84 13.57 34.88 2.26
C LEU A 84 12.97 36.30 2.30
N HIS A 85 13.59 37.20 3.05
CA HIS A 85 13.06 38.56 3.27
C HIS A 85 13.47 39.53 2.17
N ALA A 86 14.74 39.48 1.77
CA ALA A 86 15.27 40.31 0.70
C ALA A 86 16.41 39.58 -0.02
N ALA A 87 16.58 39.87 -1.31
CA ALA A 87 17.69 39.37 -2.10
C ALA A 87 18.13 40.40 -3.14
N TRP A 88 19.40 40.36 -3.50
CA TRP A 88 20.03 41.25 -4.46
C TRP A 88 21.01 40.48 -5.36
N ARG A 89 21.20 40.99 -6.58
CA ARG A 89 22.22 40.52 -7.52
C ARG A 89 23.33 41.56 -7.65
N HIS A 90 24.57 41.10 -7.62
CA HIS A 90 25.74 41.92 -7.88
C HIS A 90 26.66 41.16 -8.83
N GLY A 91 26.53 41.44 -10.13
CA GLY A 91 27.14 40.60 -11.18
C GLY A 91 26.59 39.16 -11.11
N PRO A 92 27.46 38.13 -11.08
CA PRO A 92 27.01 36.73 -10.94
C PRO A 92 26.63 36.35 -9.51
N GLU A 93 26.96 37.18 -8.52
CA GLU A 93 26.76 36.85 -7.11
C GLU A 93 25.35 37.23 -6.64
N VAL A 94 24.82 36.42 -5.72
CA VAL A 94 23.53 36.65 -5.06
C VAL A 94 23.75 36.91 -3.59
N TYR A 95 23.10 37.95 -3.08
CA TYR A 95 23.09 38.35 -1.68
C TYR A 95 21.66 38.20 -1.15
N ALA A 96 21.47 37.65 0.05
CA ALA A 96 20.14 37.40 0.61
C ALA A 96 20.09 37.59 2.14
N GLU A 97 18.94 38.04 2.63
CA GLU A 97 18.64 38.16 4.06
C GLU A 97 17.48 37.24 4.45
N VAL A 98 17.69 36.45 5.50
CA VAL A 98 16.75 35.45 5.99
C VAL A 98 16.61 35.57 7.51
N PRO A 99 15.58 36.29 8.02
CA PRO A 99 15.23 36.33 9.43
C PRO A 99 14.27 35.19 9.82
N LEU A 100 14.34 34.71 11.06
CA LEU A 100 13.25 33.92 11.64
C LEU A 100 12.08 34.82 12.05
N ALA A 101 10.85 34.41 11.72
CA ALA A 101 9.63 35.20 11.96
C ALA A 101 9.21 35.34 13.44
N SER A 102 9.86 34.65 14.37
CA SER A 102 9.69 34.77 15.83
C SER A 102 10.83 33.98 16.52
N PRO A 103 11.25 34.28 17.76
CA PRO A 103 12.18 33.43 18.50
C PRO A 103 11.48 32.10 18.87
N ALA A 104 11.40 31.19 17.91
CA ALA A 104 11.09 29.80 18.18
C ALA A 104 12.12 29.29 19.21
N PRO A 105 11.71 28.50 20.22
CA PRO A 105 12.65 27.95 21.18
C PRO A 105 13.76 27.22 20.41
N PRO A 106 15.04 27.38 20.79
CA PRO A 106 16.14 26.75 20.09
C PRO A 106 15.87 25.24 20.01
N ALA A 107 15.75 24.72 18.80
CA ALA A 107 15.61 23.29 18.58
C ALA A 107 16.80 22.60 19.25
N THR A 108 16.54 21.93 20.36
CA THR A 108 17.57 21.34 21.23
C THR A 108 18.38 20.33 20.43
N GLY A 109 19.68 20.61 20.25
CA GLY A 109 20.61 19.72 19.56
C GLY A 109 20.87 20.02 18.06
N LEU A 110 20.32 21.10 17.49
CA LEU A 110 20.64 21.54 16.13
C LEU A 110 21.68 22.67 16.11
N LEU A 111 22.68 22.58 15.23
CA LEU A 111 23.63 23.68 15.00
C LEU A 111 22.98 24.91 14.34
N MET A 112 21.95 24.74 13.51
CA MET A 112 21.23 25.82 12.82
C MET A 112 19.74 25.47 12.68
N HIS A 113 18.88 26.48 12.67
CA HIS A 113 17.45 26.28 12.43
C HIS A 113 17.22 25.79 10.98
N PRO A 114 16.53 24.65 10.75
CA PRO A 114 16.36 24.08 9.41
C PRO A 114 15.74 25.05 8.40
N ALA A 115 14.79 25.87 8.85
CA ALA A 115 14.12 26.85 8.01
C ALA A 115 15.06 27.98 7.50
N LEU A 116 16.12 28.32 8.25
CA LEU A 116 17.13 29.28 7.77
C LEU A 116 17.97 28.69 6.62
N LEU A 117 18.33 27.41 6.74
CA LEU A 117 19.10 26.71 5.70
C LEU A 117 18.25 26.44 4.45
N ASP A 118 16.98 26.12 4.63
CA ASP A 118 16.02 25.91 3.54
C ASP A 118 15.81 27.21 2.73
N ALA A 119 15.56 28.33 3.41
CA ALA A 119 15.44 29.62 2.74
C ALA A 119 16.75 30.08 2.08
N ALA A 120 17.92 29.69 2.61
CA ALA A 120 19.19 29.90 1.93
C ALA A 120 19.29 29.14 0.59
N LEU A 121 18.70 27.94 0.51
CA LEU A 121 18.62 27.18 -0.72
C LEU A 121 17.64 27.79 -1.73
N HIS A 122 16.61 28.53 -1.28
CA HIS A 122 15.75 29.29 -2.20
C HIS A 122 16.55 30.37 -2.91
N ALA A 123 17.40 31.10 -2.18
CA ALA A 123 18.30 32.09 -2.80
C ALA A 123 19.30 31.43 -3.77
N ALA A 124 19.71 30.18 -3.54
CA ALA A 124 20.59 29.42 -4.42
C ALA A 124 19.97 29.08 -5.78
N SER A 125 18.64 29.17 -5.92
CA SER A 125 17.96 28.98 -7.21
C SER A 125 18.07 30.19 -8.14
N ILE A 126 18.29 31.39 -7.58
CA ILE A 126 18.26 32.67 -8.32
C ILE A 126 19.19 32.69 -9.55
N PRO A 127 20.44 32.16 -9.51
CA PRO A 127 21.32 32.15 -10.69
C PRO A 127 20.78 31.32 -11.88
N PHE A 128 19.86 30.38 -11.64
CA PHE A 128 19.38 29.46 -12.67
C PHE A 128 18.03 29.88 -13.27
N LEU A 129 17.34 30.84 -12.66
CA LEU A 129 15.98 31.19 -13.07
C LEU A 129 15.91 31.85 -14.46
N ASP A 130 17.00 32.45 -14.93
CA ASP A 130 17.07 33.12 -16.23
C ASP A 130 17.58 32.20 -17.36
N ARG A 131 17.86 30.93 -17.05
CA ARG A 131 18.16 29.93 -18.08
C ARG A 131 16.90 29.66 -18.89
N ASN A 132 17.05 29.64 -20.21
CA ASN A 132 15.99 29.34 -21.15
C ASN A 132 15.82 27.82 -21.33
N ASP A 133 15.58 27.13 -20.21
CA ASP A 133 15.27 25.71 -20.15
C ASP A 133 14.04 25.47 -19.24
N ASP A 134 13.31 24.39 -19.53
CA ASP A 134 12.18 23.93 -18.71
C ASP A 134 12.64 23.08 -17.50
N ALA A 135 13.92 23.26 -17.09
CA ALA A 135 14.54 22.49 -16.04
C ALA A 135 14.47 23.21 -14.70
N THR A 136 14.28 22.42 -13.66
CA THR A 136 14.35 22.85 -12.27
C THR A 136 15.65 22.37 -11.67
N TYR A 137 16.44 23.31 -11.15
CA TYR A 137 17.76 23.04 -10.59
C TYR A 137 17.66 22.79 -9.10
N LEU A 138 17.90 21.56 -8.67
CA LEU A 138 17.80 21.16 -7.27
C LEU A 138 19.19 20.92 -6.65
N PRO A 139 19.41 21.28 -5.37
CA PRO A 139 20.57 20.89 -4.61
C PRO A 139 20.78 19.36 -4.63
N PHE A 140 21.95 18.92 -5.06
CA PHE A 140 22.30 17.50 -5.18
C PHE A 140 23.37 17.06 -4.17
N ALA A 141 24.46 17.83 -4.03
CA ALA A 141 25.57 17.48 -3.16
C ALA A 141 26.26 18.71 -2.56
N TRP A 142 26.70 18.57 -1.31
CA TRP A 142 27.47 19.60 -0.60
C TRP A 142 28.90 19.12 -0.35
N GLN A 143 29.88 20.01 -0.44
CA GLN A 143 31.28 19.74 -0.10
C GLN A 143 31.89 20.88 0.70
N GLY A 144 32.74 20.53 1.68
CA GLY A 144 33.46 21.50 2.49
C GLY A 144 32.54 22.41 3.31
N VAL A 145 31.47 21.83 3.89
CA VAL A 145 30.54 22.56 4.77
C VAL A 145 31.19 22.72 6.15
N ARG A 146 31.22 23.95 6.67
CA ARG A 146 31.68 24.26 8.02
C ARG A 146 30.72 25.25 8.68
N VAL A 147 30.22 24.87 9.85
CA VAL A 147 29.47 25.77 10.74
C VAL A 147 30.45 26.43 11.70
N HIS A 148 30.45 27.76 11.74
CA HIS A 148 31.33 28.56 12.58
C HIS A 148 30.66 28.97 13.89
N ARG A 149 29.36 29.27 13.85
CA ARG A 149 28.58 29.72 15.02
C ARG A 149 27.20 29.08 15.03
N PRO A 150 26.86 28.26 16.03
CA PRO A 150 25.52 27.70 16.12
C PRO A 150 24.50 28.72 16.66
N GLY A 151 23.22 28.47 16.38
CA GLY A 151 22.11 29.21 16.98
C GLY A 151 21.85 30.61 16.40
N ALA A 152 22.30 30.89 15.18
CA ALA A 152 21.91 32.11 14.48
C ALA A 152 20.38 32.18 14.25
N THR A 153 19.79 33.35 14.47
CA THR A 153 18.35 33.61 14.27
C THR A 153 18.05 34.40 13.00
N ALA A 154 19.10 34.91 12.35
CA ALA A 154 19.04 35.56 11.05
C ALA A 154 20.34 35.29 10.28
N LEU A 155 20.25 35.18 8.96
CA LEU A 155 21.40 34.98 8.07
C LEU A 155 21.48 36.07 7.00
N ARG A 156 22.70 36.55 6.77
CA ARG A 156 23.14 37.27 5.56
C ARG A 156 23.93 36.31 4.71
N ILE A 157 23.43 35.98 3.53
CA ILE A 157 23.94 34.90 2.68
C ILE A 157 24.52 35.50 1.41
N ARG A 158 25.71 35.07 1.05
CA ARG A 158 26.34 35.33 -0.25
C ARG A 158 26.52 34.00 -0.97
N ILE A 159 26.06 33.97 -2.22
CA ILE A 159 26.13 32.83 -3.11
C ILE A 159 26.90 33.27 -4.36
N THR A 160 27.99 32.57 -4.65
CA THR A 160 28.82 32.85 -5.83
C THR A 160 28.78 31.62 -6.73
N PRO A 161 28.24 31.71 -7.96
CA PRO A 161 28.32 30.65 -8.95
C PRO A 161 29.77 30.33 -9.32
N THR A 162 30.07 29.05 -9.48
CA THR A 162 31.36 28.54 -9.96
C THR A 162 31.16 27.73 -11.24
N ASP A 163 32.26 27.29 -11.87
CA ASP A 163 32.20 26.54 -13.13
C ASP A 163 31.37 25.25 -13.00
N GLY A 164 30.46 25.04 -13.96
CA GLY A 164 29.59 23.88 -14.10
C GLY A 164 28.62 23.69 -12.94
N ASP A 165 27.40 24.25 -13.01
CA ASP A 165 26.25 24.02 -12.11
C ASP A 165 26.60 23.85 -10.61
N ASN A 166 27.61 24.59 -10.16
CA ASN A 166 28.12 24.56 -8.80
C ASN A 166 28.04 25.97 -8.22
N LEU A 167 27.81 26.04 -6.91
CA LEU A 167 27.77 27.29 -6.16
C LEU A 167 28.70 27.20 -4.95
N THR A 168 29.27 28.31 -4.54
CA THR A 168 29.80 28.49 -3.18
C THR A 168 28.79 29.26 -2.34
N LEU A 169 28.66 28.93 -1.06
CA LEU A 169 27.74 29.59 -0.14
C LEU A 169 28.48 30.00 1.12
N THR A 170 28.35 31.27 1.50
CA THR A 170 28.83 31.80 2.78
C THR A 170 27.71 32.56 3.48
N ALA A 171 27.53 32.35 4.78
CA ALA A 171 26.54 33.04 5.58
C ALA A 171 27.15 33.66 6.84
N THR A 172 26.74 34.88 7.15
CA THR A 172 27.06 35.61 8.38
C THR A 172 25.79 35.93 9.18
N ASP A 173 25.94 36.30 10.44
CA ASP A 173 24.86 36.93 11.21
C ASP A 173 24.76 38.43 10.89
N THR A 174 23.86 39.14 11.59
CA THR A 174 23.65 40.59 11.42
C THR A 174 24.82 41.44 11.92
N ASP A 175 25.72 40.86 12.73
CA ASP A 175 26.96 41.49 13.21
C ASP A 175 28.17 41.15 12.31
N ASP A 176 27.89 40.63 11.10
CA ASP A 176 28.86 40.18 10.09
C ASP A 176 29.83 39.08 10.57
N ARG A 177 29.44 38.31 11.59
CA ARG A 177 30.23 37.17 12.08
C ARG A 177 29.91 35.92 11.26
N PRO A 178 30.90 35.12 10.88
CA PRO A 178 30.68 33.92 10.08
C PRO A 178 29.82 32.90 10.82
N VAL A 179 28.80 32.39 10.12
CA VAL A 179 27.87 31.37 10.63
C VAL A 179 28.07 30.04 9.89
N LEU A 180 28.09 30.05 8.56
CA LEU A 180 28.19 28.85 7.72
C LEU A 180 29.03 29.15 6.48
N CYS A 181 29.87 28.21 6.04
CA CYS A 181 30.39 28.21 4.68
C CYS A 181 30.28 26.82 4.05
N ALA A 182 30.11 26.78 2.73
CA ALA A 182 30.16 25.60 1.90
C ALA A 182 31.01 25.87 0.67
N ARG A 183 32.07 25.07 0.49
CA ARG A 183 33.00 25.20 -0.64
C ARG A 183 32.37 24.82 -1.98
N SER A 184 31.41 23.90 -1.98
CA SER A 184 30.66 23.53 -3.18
C SER A 184 29.26 23.08 -2.81
N LEU A 185 28.29 23.60 -3.54
CA LEU A 185 26.90 23.17 -3.60
C LEU A 185 26.61 22.84 -5.07
N MET A 186 26.58 21.55 -5.40
CA MET A 186 26.27 21.06 -6.74
C MET A 186 24.77 21.05 -6.92
N VAL A 187 24.28 21.63 -8.01
CA VAL A 187 22.87 21.54 -8.41
C VAL A 187 22.72 20.67 -9.66
N ARG A 188 21.55 20.07 -9.83
CA ARG A 188 21.24 19.27 -11.02
C ARG A 188 19.91 19.67 -11.64
N PRO A 189 19.81 19.71 -12.98
CA PRO A 189 18.56 19.92 -13.68
C PRO A 189 17.65 18.69 -13.56
N VAL A 190 16.37 18.92 -13.31
CA VAL A 190 15.28 17.94 -13.32
C VAL A 190 14.17 18.50 -14.20
N SER A 191 13.63 17.71 -15.13
CA SER A 191 12.54 18.18 -15.99
C SER A 191 11.22 18.29 -15.24
N LEU A 192 10.33 19.19 -15.67
CA LEU A 192 8.95 19.25 -15.17
C LEU A 192 8.20 17.92 -15.31
N GLU A 193 8.49 17.15 -16.36
CA GLU A 193 7.92 15.81 -16.55
C GLU A 193 8.44 14.81 -15.50
N GLN A 194 9.70 14.90 -15.08
CA GLN A 194 10.24 14.07 -13.99
C GLN A 194 9.67 14.46 -12.63
N LEU A 195 9.48 15.77 -12.38
CA LEU A 195 8.80 16.28 -11.18
C LEU A 195 7.32 15.87 -11.12
N ARG A 196 6.63 15.85 -12.28
CA ARG A 196 5.25 15.38 -12.40
C ARG A 196 5.15 13.85 -12.40
N GLY A 197 6.09 13.14 -13.02
CA GLY A 197 6.12 11.68 -13.16
C GLY A 197 6.39 10.93 -11.85
N THR A 198 6.92 11.62 -10.84
CA THR A 198 6.95 11.14 -9.45
C THR A 198 5.62 11.30 -8.71
N GLY A 199 4.62 11.99 -9.29
CA GLY A 199 3.28 12.16 -8.74
C GLY A 199 2.20 11.48 -9.60
N ALA A 200 1.39 10.62 -9.00
CA ALA A 200 0.25 9.89 -9.59
C ALA A 200 0.56 8.79 -10.64
N SER A 201 1.33 9.01 -11.72
CA SER A 201 1.44 7.99 -12.79
C SER A 201 2.19 6.70 -12.39
N GLY A 202 3.06 6.76 -11.39
CA GLY A 202 3.75 5.57 -10.84
C GLY A 202 2.91 4.76 -9.86
N ALA A 203 1.78 5.31 -9.40
CA ALA A 203 0.92 4.77 -8.34
C ALA A 203 -0.38 4.13 -8.86
N LEU A 204 -0.62 4.17 -10.18
CA LEU A 204 -1.72 3.44 -10.81
C LEU A 204 -1.18 2.14 -11.40
N LEU A 205 -1.55 1.01 -10.79
CA LEU A 205 -1.16 -0.33 -11.26
C LEU A 205 -2.35 -1.05 -11.89
N ARG A 206 -2.08 -2.19 -12.54
CA ARG A 206 -3.10 -3.10 -13.03
C ARG A 206 -2.68 -4.57 -12.79
N PRO A 207 -3.63 -5.49 -12.55
CA PRO A 207 -3.39 -6.92 -12.63
C PRO A 207 -2.86 -7.31 -14.01
N ASP A 208 -1.90 -8.24 -14.04
CA ASP A 208 -1.30 -8.78 -15.25
C ASP A 208 -0.99 -10.26 -15.05
N TRP A 209 -1.69 -11.13 -15.77
CA TRP A 209 -1.44 -12.57 -15.73
C TRP A 209 -0.39 -12.92 -16.78
N GLN A 210 0.74 -13.45 -16.32
CA GLN A 210 1.90 -13.72 -17.17
C GLN A 210 2.21 -15.21 -17.22
N PRO A 211 2.68 -15.75 -18.36
CA PRO A 211 3.11 -17.14 -18.45
C PRO A 211 4.18 -17.50 -17.41
N LEU A 212 4.00 -18.66 -16.79
CA LEU A 212 4.97 -19.26 -15.91
C LEU A 212 6.13 -19.84 -16.74
N ALA A 213 7.29 -19.18 -16.72
CA ALA A 213 8.44 -19.53 -17.57
C ALA A 213 9.03 -20.92 -17.27
N GLU A 214 9.06 -21.33 -16.01
CA GLU A 214 9.53 -22.65 -15.57
C GLU A 214 8.45 -23.32 -14.74
N VAL A 215 7.97 -24.47 -15.22
CA VAL A 215 7.07 -25.34 -14.48
C VAL A 215 7.95 -26.40 -13.81
N PRO A 216 7.95 -26.49 -12.46
CA PRO A 216 8.70 -27.53 -11.77
C PRO A 216 8.32 -28.92 -12.27
N ALA A 217 9.28 -29.84 -12.23
CA ALA A 217 9.05 -31.22 -12.61
C ALA A 217 7.90 -31.84 -11.79
N ARG A 218 7.16 -32.76 -12.43
CA ARG A 218 6.03 -33.49 -11.86
C ARG A 218 6.39 -34.03 -10.46
N PRO A 219 5.48 -33.96 -9.47
CA PRO A 219 5.76 -34.39 -8.12
C PRO A 219 5.98 -35.91 -8.14
N ALA A 220 6.67 -36.44 -7.13
CA ALA A 220 6.84 -37.88 -7.01
C ALA A 220 5.46 -38.57 -7.06
N ALA A 221 5.36 -39.65 -7.83
CA ALA A 221 4.10 -40.36 -8.07
C ALA A 221 3.44 -40.81 -6.74
N ASP A 222 4.26 -41.10 -5.73
CA ASP A 222 3.88 -41.75 -4.48
C ASP A 222 3.44 -40.79 -3.35
N GLU A 223 3.51 -39.47 -3.55
CA GLU A 223 3.10 -38.53 -2.50
C GLU A 223 1.56 -38.54 -2.32
N PRO A 224 1.02 -38.80 -1.12
CA PRO A 224 -0.42 -38.99 -0.92
C PRO A 224 -1.17 -37.68 -1.13
N TRP A 225 -2.12 -37.68 -2.07
CA TRP A 225 -3.06 -36.58 -2.30
C TRP A 225 -4.46 -36.99 -1.83
N ALA A 226 -5.32 -36.01 -1.57
CA ALA A 226 -6.73 -36.23 -1.35
C ALA A 226 -7.58 -35.23 -2.13
N PHE A 227 -8.81 -35.63 -2.44
CA PHE A 227 -9.85 -34.76 -2.95
C PHE A 227 -10.99 -34.67 -1.93
N LEU A 228 -11.48 -33.46 -1.71
CA LEU A 228 -12.46 -33.14 -0.69
C LEU A 228 -13.76 -32.61 -1.30
N GLY A 229 -14.87 -33.24 -0.93
CA GLY A 229 -16.21 -32.84 -1.34
C GLY A 229 -16.64 -33.43 -2.68
N THR A 230 -17.57 -32.73 -3.33
CA THR A 230 -18.11 -33.11 -4.63
C THR A 230 -17.25 -32.55 -5.75
N ASP A 231 -16.98 -33.37 -6.76
CA ASP A 231 -16.21 -32.96 -7.94
C ASP A 231 -17.09 -32.25 -8.97
N HIS A 232 -17.29 -30.95 -8.76
CA HIS A 232 -18.07 -30.10 -9.65
C HIS A 232 -17.33 -29.81 -10.97
N LEU A 233 -16.00 -29.86 -10.94
CA LEU A 233 -15.12 -29.46 -12.03
C LEU A 233 -14.45 -30.65 -12.74
N GLY A 234 -14.91 -31.89 -12.53
CA GLY A 234 -14.38 -33.09 -13.16
C GLY A 234 -12.87 -33.32 -12.95
N ILE A 235 -12.33 -32.82 -11.84
CA ILE A 235 -10.90 -32.87 -11.48
C ILE A 235 -10.44 -34.31 -11.22
N THR A 236 -11.27 -35.11 -10.54
CA THR A 236 -10.92 -36.45 -10.09
C THR A 236 -10.70 -37.42 -11.26
N GLY A 237 -11.42 -37.25 -12.36
CA GLY A 237 -11.23 -38.02 -13.60
C GLY A 237 -9.85 -37.79 -14.21
N GLU A 238 -9.41 -36.54 -14.25
CA GLU A 238 -8.11 -36.14 -14.81
C GLU A 238 -6.95 -36.55 -13.89
N LEU A 239 -7.10 -36.41 -12.58
CA LEU A 239 -6.12 -36.93 -11.63
C LEU A 239 -5.88 -38.43 -11.83
N LYS A 240 -6.94 -39.22 -12.03
CA LYS A 240 -6.82 -40.66 -12.35
C LYS A 240 -6.10 -40.90 -13.69
N ALA A 241 -6.43 -40.14 -14.73
CA ALA A 241 -5.79 -40.24 -16.04
C ALA A 241 -4.28 -39.92 -15.99
N THR A 242 -3.87 -39.05 -15.07
CA THR A 242 -2.46 -38.74 -14.84
C THR A 242 -1.71 -39.83 -14.04
N GLY A 243 -2.39 -40.88 -13.57
CA GLY A 243 -1.78 -41.91 -12.73
C GLY A 243 -1.36 -41.40 -11.34
N LYS A 244 -1.85 -40.23 -10.91
CA LYS A 244 -1.62 -39.72 -9.55
C LYS A 244 -2.51 -40.49 -8.57
N SER A 245 -1.91 -41.01 -7.50
CA SER A 245 -2.65 -41.64 -6.41
C SER A 245 -3.31 -40.58 -5.53
N PHE A 246 -4.60 -40.73 -5.26
CA PHE A 246 -5.34 -39.88 -4.32
C PHE A 246 -6.56 -40.60 -3.72
N GLU A 247 -6.93 -40.18 -2.51
CA GLU A 247 -8.15 -40.63 -1.82
C GLU A 247 -9.28 -39.60 -1.95
N ASN A 248 -10.53 -40.05 -1.96
CA ASN A 248 -11.70 -39.17 -2.02
C ASN A 248 -12.44 -39.15 -0.68
N TYR A 249 -12.66 -37.97 -0.13
CA TYR A 249 -13.44 -37.76 1.08
C TYR A 249 -14.63 -36.85 0.80
N SER A 250 -15.82 -37.21 1.26
CA SER A 250 -17.04 -36.44 1.02
C SER A 250 -17.09 -35.10 1.76
N SER A 251 -16.30 -34.94 2.82
CA SER A 251 -16.24 -33.74 3.65
C SER A 251 -15.00 -33.75 4.53
N PHE A 252 -14.65 -32.61 5.15
CA PHE A 252 -13.55 -32.54 6.10
C PHE A 252 -13.74 -33.50 7.30
N PRO A 253 -14.93 -33.62 7.92
CA PRO A 253 -15.17 -34.64 8.94
C PRO A 253 -14.88 -36.09 8.52
N ALA A 254 -15.07 -36.42 7.23
CA ALA A 254 -14.75 -37.74 6.70
C ALA A 254 -13.23 -37.96 6.60
N LEU A 255 -12.48 -36.98 6.10
CA LEU A 255 -11.02 -36.98 6.10
C LEU A 255 -10.47 -37.12 7.52
N ASP A 256 -10.94 -36.26 8.43
CA ASP A 256 -10.55 -36.23 9.84
C ASP A 256 -10.78 -37.60 10.53
N THR A 257 -11.93 -38.24 10.25
CA THR A 257 -12.23 -39.59 10.74
C THR A 257 -11.27 -40.64 10.17
N ALA A 258 -10.90 -40.55 8.90
CA ALA A 258 -9.94 -41.46 8.29
C ALA A 258 -8.54 -41.30 8.90
N LEU A 259 -8.08 -40.06 9.09
CA LEU A 259 -6.81 -39.76 9.76
C LEU A 259 -6.78 -40.28 11.19
N ARG A 260 -7.89 -40.17 11.94
CA ARG A 260 -8.00 -40.76 13.29
C ARG A 260 -7.93 -42.29 13.29
N ARG A 261 -8.29 -42.93 12.18
CA ARG A 261 -8.20 -44.40 11.99
C ARG A 261 -6.85 -44.85 11.43
N GLY A 262 -5.87 -43.94 11.31
CA GLY A 262 -4.52 -44.25 10.85
C GLY A 262 -4.33 -44.19 9.33
N ALA A 263 -5.24 -43.54 8.59
CA ALA A 263 -4.96 -43.21 7.19
C ALA A 263 -3.74 -42.28 7.08
N PRO A 264 -2.93 -42.38 6.01
CA PRO A 264 -1.80 -41.49 5.81
C PRO A 264 -2.26 -40.04 5.65
N VAL A 265 -1.49 -39.10 6.21
CA VAL A 265 -1.75 -37.66 6.06
C VAL A 265 -1.47 -37.25 4.61
N PRO A 266 -2.42 -36.65 3.89
CA PRO A 266 -2.19 -36.16 2.55
C PRO A 266 -1.28 -34.92 2.57
N SER A 267 -0.33 -34.86 1.63
CA SER A 267 0.49 -33.66 1.37
C SER A 267 -0.33 -32.53 0.75
N VAL A 268 -1.30 -32.88 -0.09
CA VAL A 268 -2.15 -31.97 -0.84
C VAL A 268 -3.59 -32.43 -0.74
N VAL A 269 -4.48 -31.49 -0.46
CA VAL A 269 -5.93 -31.71 -0.48
C VAL A 269 -6.54 -30.73 -1.48
N LEU A 270 -7.20 -31.23 -2.51
CA LEU A 270 -7.90 -30.41 -3.49
C LEU A 270 -9.38 -30.28 -3.12
N VAL A 271 -9.93 -29.09 -3.28
CA VAL A 271 -11.37 -28.82 -3.20
C VAL A 271 -11.85 -28.11 -4.45
N SER A 272 -12.89 -28.65 -5.05
CA SER A 272 -13.59 -28.02 -6.17
C SER A 272 -14.55 -26.96 -5.62
N CYS A 273 -14.30 -25.70 -5.96
CA CYS A 273 -15.20 -24.60 -5.64
C CYS A 273 -16.26 -24.54 -6.74
N ALA A 274 -17.48 -24.98 -6.43
CA ALA A 274 -18.58 -25.08 -7.38
C ALA A 274 -18.87 -23.74 -8.08
N ASP A 275 -19.33 -23.86 -9.32
CA ASP A 275 -20.06 -22.79 -10.00
C ASP A 275 -21.48 -22.74 -9.44
N GLY A 276 -21.77 -21.66 -8.73
CA GLY A 276 -23.11 -21.28 -8.36
C GLY A 276 -23.61 -20.16 -9.26
N GLY A 277 -24.89 -19.80 -9.15
CA GLY A 277 -25.44 -18.63 -9.86
C GLY A 277 -24.67 -17.34 -9.57
N ASP A 278 -24.77 -16.37 -10.49
CA ASP A 278 -24.10 -15.07 -10.42
C ASP A 278 -24.78 -14.07 -9.45
N ASP A 279 -25.52 -14.57 -8.46
CA ASP A 279 -26.28 -13.76 -7.51
C ASP A 279 -25.56 -13.56 -6.16
N ALA A 280 -26.10 -12.64 -5.36
CA ALA A 280 -25.51 -12.25 -4.09
C ALA A 280 -25.66 -13.34 -3.01
N ASP A 281 -26.72 -14.15 -3.05
CA ASP A 281 -26.96 -15.22 -2.09
C ASP A 281 -25.95 -16.34 -2.26
N GLU A 282 -25.68 -16.70 -3.51
CA GLU A 282 -24.72 -17.74 -3.84
C GLU A 282 -23.28 -17.30 -3.55
N ALA A 283 -22.92 -16.05 -3.85
CA ALA A 283 -21.64 -15.49 -3.46
C ALA A 283 -21.42 -15.53 -1.92
N ARG A 284 -22.45 -15.22 -1.13
CA ARG A 284 -22.40 -15.35 0.33
C ARG A 284 -22.27 -16.80 0.79
N ALA A 285 -23.06 -17.69 0.20
CA ALA A 285 -23.05 -19.11 0.54
C ALA A 285 -21.68 -19.72 0.24
N GLN A 286 -21.07 -19.36 -0.90
CA GLN A 286 -19.74 -19.80 -1.29
C GLN A 286 -18.65 -19.27 -0.34
N ALA A 287 -18.72 -18.00 0.06
CA ALA A 287 -17.81 -17.46 1.05
C ALA A 287 -17.94 -18.14 2.41
N GLN A 288 -19.17 -18.47 2.84
CA GLN A 288 -19.40 -19.18 4.09
C GLN A 288 -18.87 -20.62 4.05
N ARG A 289 -19.09 -21.36 2.95
CA ARG A 289 -18.52 -22.71 2.76
C ARG A 289 -17.00 -22.68 2.78
N CYS A 290 -16.40 -21.72 2.08
CA CYS A 290 -14.94 -21.52 2.08
C CYS A 290 -14.42 -21.20 3.49
N LEU A 291 -15.09 -20.30 4.22
CA LEU A 291 -14.69 -19.96 5.59
C LEU A 291 -14.72 -21.17 6.53
N VAL A 292 -15.82 -21.93 6.51
CA VAL A 292 -15.97 -23.13 7.36
C VAL A 292 -14.85 -24.12 7.07
N LEU A 293 -14.57 -24.40 5.79
CA LEU A 293 -13.51 -25.33 5.42
C LEU A 293 -12.12 -24.83 5.85
N VAL A 294 -11.83 -23.53 5.69
CA VAL A 294 -10.58 -22.93 6.16
C VAL A 294 -10.46 -23.07 7.69
N GLN A 295 -11.54 -22.81 8.43
CA GLN A 295 -11.52 -22.92 9.90
C GLN A 295 -11.32 -24.37 10.35
N GLU A 296 -12.07 -25.31 9.80
CA GLU A 296 -11.91 -26.74 10.07
C GLU A 296 -10.48 -27.20 9.78
N TRP A 297 -9.92 -26.82 8.62
CA TRP A 297 -8.54 -27.11 8.25
C TRP A 297 -7.51 -26.60 9.26
N LEU A 298 -7.71 -25.41 9.82
CA LEU A 298 -6.79 -24.80 10.78
C LEU A 298 -6.87 -25.41 12.17
N THR A 299 -7.94 -26.14 12.50
CA THR A 299 -8.09 -26.81 13.81
C THR A 299 -7.35 -28.14 13.92
N ASP A 300 -6.90 -28.73 12.82
CA ASP A 300 -6.25 -30.04 12.80
C ASP A 300 -4.73 -29.92 12.59
N ASP A 301 -3.98 -30.08 13.69
CA ASP A 301 -2.52 -29.98 13.69
C ASP A 301 -1.84 -31.06 12.83
N ARG A 302 -2.51 -32.20 12.55
CA ARG A 302 -1.94 -33.24 11.66
C ARG A 302 -1.80 -32.74 10.23
N LEU A 303 -2.58 -31.75 9.84
CA LEU A 303 -2.59 -31.14 8.50
C LEU A 303 -1.72 -29.88 8.44
N ALA A 304 -0.85 -29.64 9.44
CA ALA A 304 0.01 -28.45 9.48
C ALA A 304 1.00 -28.37 8.31
N ASP A 305 1.48 -29.53 7.84
CA ASP A 305 2.37 -29.68 6.68
C ASP A 305 1.61 -29.85 5.35
N ALA A 306 0.31 -30.10 5.43
CA ALA A 306 -0.51 -30.31 4.25
C ALA A 306 -0.94 -28.98 3.63
N ARG A 307 -1.14 -29.00 2.31
CA ARG A 307 -1.62 -27.85 1.55
C ARG A 307 -3.05 -28.04 1.06
N LEU A 308 -3.94 -27.12 1.42
CA LEU A 308 -5.31 -27.09 0.91
C LEU A 308 -5.37 -26.20 -0.35
N VAL A 309 -5.74 -26.80 -1.48
CA VAL A 309 -5.80 -26.16 -2.80
C VAL A 309 -7.25 -25.95 -3.21
N PHE A 310 -7.63 -24.68 -3.35
CA PHE A 310 -8.94 -24.29 -3.85
C PHE A 310 -8.89 -24.16 -5.37
N VAL A 311 -9.69 -24.95 -6.07
CA VAL A 311 -9.80 -24.92 -7.53
C VAL A 311 -11.12 -24.27 -7.92
N THR A 312 -11.05 -23.17 -8.68
CA THR A 312 -12.19 -22.47 -9.27
C THR A 312 -12.15 -22.60 -10.80
N GLN A 313 -13.27 -22.34 -11.47
CA GLN A 313 -13.35 -22.27 -12.92
C GLN A 313 -13.79 -20.87 -13.35
N GLN A 314 -12.99 -20.22 -14.19
CA GLN A 314 -13.26 -18.88 -14.75
C GLN A 314 -13.74 -17.84 -13.72
N ALA A 315 -13.21 -17.91 -12.49
CA ALA A 315 -13.47 -16.94 -11.42
C ALA A 315 -12.51 -15.74 -11.49
N GLN A 316 -11.51 -15.81 -12.38
CA GLN A 316 -10.54 -14.74 -12.66
C GLN A 316 -10.51 -14.47 -14.17
N SER A 317 -10.36 -13.21 -14.56
CA SER A 317 -10.06 -12.83 -15.95
C SER A 317 -8.54 -12.71 -16.11
N CYS A 318 -7.96 -13.55 -16.97
CA CYS A 318 -6.53 -13.62 -17.25
C CYS A 318 -6.13 -12.83 -18.51
N GLU A 319 -7.05 -12.64 -19.44
CA GLU A 319 -6.85 -11.89 -20.68
C GLU A 319 -7.91 -10.79 -20.83
N PRO A 320 -7.59 -9.63 -21.44
CA PRO A 320 -8.59 -8.61 -21.75
C PRO A 320 -9.76 -9.18 -22.55
N GLY A 321 -10.98 -8.99 -22.05
CA GLY A 321 -12.20 -9.50 -22.68
C GLY A 321 -12.55 -10.94 -22.36
N GLU A 322 -11.72 -11.67 -21.59
CA GLU A 322 -12.08 -12.98 -21.07
C GLU A 322 -13.29 -12.87 -20.13
N SER A 323 -14.33 -13.65 -20.41
CA SER A 323 -15.54 -13.65 -19.61
C SER A 323 -15.34 -14.40 -18.29
N ILE A 324 -15.77 -13.77 -17.21
CA ILE A 324 -15.96 -14.44 -15.91
C ILE A 324 -17.36 -15.03 -15.92
N THR A 325 -17.43 -16.35 -15.81
CA THR A 325 -18.67 -17.14 -15.82
C THR A 325 -19.12 -17.55 -14.41
N SER A 326 -18.28 -17.30 -13.40
CA SER A 326 -18.54 -17.64 -12.01
C SER A 326 -18.19 -16.49 -11.08
N LEU A 327 -19.10 -15.52 -10.94
CA LEU A 327 -18.90 -14.40 -10.02
C LEU A 327 -18.87 -14.86 -8.56
N ALA A 328 -19.71 -15.83 -8.19
CA ALA A 328 -19.75 -16.38 -6.83
C ALA A 328 -18.42 -17.02 -6.41
N ALA A 329 -17.73 -17.73 -7.31
CA ALA A 329 -16.45 -18.36 -7.00
C ALA A 329 -15.31 -17.35 -6.76
N SER A 330 -15.42 -16.12 -7.27
CA SER A 330 -14.40 -15.07 -7.07
C SER A 330 -14.21 -14.68 -5.59
N VAL A 331 -15.22 -14.85 -4.74
CA VAL A 331 -15.13 -14.56 -3.29
C VAL A 331 -14.10 -15.44 -2.59
N VAL A 332 -13.91 -16.68 -3.09
CA VAL A 332 -12.94 -17.65 -2.55
C VAL A 332 -11.53 -17.08 -2.65
N TRP A 333 -11.20 -16.42 -3.76
CA TRP A 333 -9.89 -15.84 -4.00
C TRP A 333 -9.53 -14.78 -2.96
N GLY A 334 -10.42 -13.82 -2.74
CA GLY A 334 -10.19 -12.79 -1.73
C GLY A 334 -10.08 -13.35 -0.31
N LEU A 335 -10.96 -14.29 0.06
CA LEU A 335 -10.94 -14.94 1.38
C LEU A 335 -9.62 -15.69 1.61
N VAL A 336 -9.23 -16.53 0.64
CA VAL A 336 -8.04 -17.38 0.74
C VAL A 336 -6.76 -16.56 0.64
N ARG A 337 -6.69 -15.47 -0.13
CA ARG A 337 -5.53 -14.54 -0.14
C ARG A 337 -5.27 -13.95 1.25
N SER A 338 -6.33 -13.55 1.96
CA SER A 338 -6.21 -13.14 3.37
C SER A 338 -5.79 -14.30 4.27
N GLY A 339 -6.36 -15.50 4.06
CA GLY A 339 -5.93 -16.72 4.73
C GLY A 339 -4.44 -17.05 4.53
N GLN A 340 -3.89 -16.85 3.31
CA GLN A 340 -2.46 -17.02 3.01
C GLN A 340 -1.58 -16.01 3.75
N THR A 341 -2.10 -14.80 3.97
CA THR A 341 -1.40 -13.75 4.73
C THR A 341 -1.34 -14.09 6.23
N GLU A 342 -2.42 -14.68 6.75
CA GLU A 342 -2.50 -15.12 8.15
C GLU A 342 -1.79 -16.46 8.39
N GLN A 343 -1.82 -17.37 7.42
CA GLN A 343 -1.33 -18.74 7.50
C GLN A 343 -0.46 -19.09 6.27
N PRO A 344 0.76 -18.53 6.20
CA PRO A 344 1.74 -18.79 5.13
C PRO A 344 1.88 -20.28 4.80
N GLY A 345 1.82 -20.64 3.51
CA GLY A 345 2.05 -22.02 3.06
C GLY A 345 0.86 -22.98 3.19
N ARG A 346 -0.16 -22.66 4.00
CA ARG A 346 -1.29 -23.58 4.27
C ARG A 346 -2.29 -23.69 3.12
N PHE A 347 -2.40 -22.66 2.29
CA PHE A 347 -3.42 -22.55 1.24
C PHE A 347 -2.82 -22.24 -0.13
N ALA A 348 -3.49 -22.70 -1.19
CA ALA A 348 -3.19 -22.34 -2.57
C ALA A 348 -4.46 -22.15 -3.41
N LEU A 349 -4.36 -21.37 -4.48
CA LEU A 349 -5.45 -21.05 -5.40
C LEU A 349 -5.09 -21.47 -6.84
N VAL A 350 -6.03 -22.13 -7.53
CA VAL A 350 -5.94 -22.43 -8.96
C VAL A 350 -7.25 -22.06 -9.64
N ASP A 351 -7.19 -21.26 -10.70
CA ASP A 351 -8.34 -21.03 -11.58
C ASP A 351 -8.12 -21.74 -12.92
N ILE A 352 -9.12 -22.46 -13.44
CA ILE A 352 -9.04 -23.13 -14.75
C ILE A 352 -10.08 -22.58 -15.72
N ASP A 353 -9.85 -22.72 -17.02
CA ASP A 353 -10.90 -22.58 -18.04
C ASP A 353 -11.61 -23.92 -18.30
N GLU A 354 -12.56 -23.96 -19.24
CA GLU A 354 -13.28 -25.17 -19.64
C GLU A 354 -12.44 -26.14 -20.49
N ALA A 355 -11.25 -25.75 -20.94
CA ALA A 355 -10.47 -26.58 -21.84
C ALA A 355 -9.93 -27.83 -21.13
N ASP A 356 -10.08 -29.00 -21.75
CA ASP A 356 -9.52 -30.26 -21.23
C ASP A 356 -8.01 -30.17 -20.96
N GLY A 357 -7.30 -29.37 -21.79
CA GLY A 357 -5.88 -29.10 -21.60
C GLY A 357 -5.55 -28.48 -20.24
N SER A 358 -6.43 -27.62 -19.72
CA SER A 358 -6.24 -27.00 -18.42
C SER A 358 -6.50 -27.95 -17.27
N ARG A 359 -7.50 -28.83 -17.41
CA ARG A 359 -7.75 -29.89 -16.40
C ARG A 359 -6.58 -30.87 -16.34
N ARG A 360 -6.01 -31.26 -17.49
CA ARG A 360 -4.78 -32.09 -17.56
C ARG A 360 -3.57 -31.41 -16.93
N ALA A 361 -3.46 -30.09 -17.08
CA ALA A 361 -2.35 -29.32 -16.53
C ALA A 361 -2.46 -29.08 -15.01
N LEU A 362 -3.58 -29.44 -14.37
CA LEU A 362 -3.83 -29.21 -12.95
C LEU A 362 -2.78 -29.87 -12.04
N VAL A 363 -2.33 -31.10 -12.34
CA VAL A 363 -1.26 -31.75 -11.56
C VAL A 363 0.01 -30.91 -11.58
N SER A 364 0.38 -30.39 -12.74
CA SER A 364 1.57 -29.54 -12.89
C SER A 364 1.40 -28.19 -12.17
N ALA A 365 0.20 -27.60 -12.24
CA ALA A 365 -0.14 -26.36 -11.53
C ALA A 365 -0.05 -26.53 -10.01
N VAL A 366 -0.66 -27.58 -9.46
CA VAL A 366 -0.60 -27.89 -8.02
C VAL A 366 0.84 -28.10 -7.56
N SER A 367 1.66 -28.74 -8.37
CA SER A 367 3.06 -29.02 -8.05
C SER A 367 3.93 -27.77 -8.05
N ALA A 368 3.62 -26.82 -8.94
CA ALA A 368 4.24 -25.50 -8.91
C ALA A 368 3.87 -24.70 -7.64
N LEU A 369 2.79 -25.07 -6.96
CA LEU A 369 2.25 -24.39 -5.78
C LEU A 369 2.69 -25.03 -4.46
N THR A 370 3.35 -26.19 -4.45
CA THR A 370 3.77 -26.90 -3.22
C THR A 370 5.25 -26.76 -2.90
N GLY A 371 6.02 -26.00 -3.69
CA GLY A 371 7.43 -25.73 -3.41
C GLY A 371 7.65 -24.89 -2.12
N PRO A 372 8.84 -24.99 -1.50
CA PRO A 372 9.15 -24.32 -0.22
C PRO A 372 9.04 -22.78 -0.29
N ASP A 373 9.23 -22.18 -1.46
CA ASP A 373 9.12 -20.73 -1.66
C ASP A 373 7.70 -20.26 -2.03
N ALA A 374 6.75 -21.18 -2.21
CA ALA A 374 5.40 -20.88 -2.68
C ALA A 374 4.50 -20.42 -1.52
N VAL A 375 4.83 -19.33 -0.82
CA VAL A 375 4.06 -18.87 0.35
C VAL A 375 2.70 -18.26 -0.05
N HIS A 376 2.67 -17.48 -1.13
CA HIS A 376 1.46 -16.85 -1.71
C HIS A 376 1.07 -17.53 -3.03
N ALA A 377 0.86 -18.84 -2.95
CA ALA A 377 0.73 -19.71 -4.10
C ALA A 377 -0.64 -19.50 -4.78
N GLN A 378 -0.64 -18.85 -5.95
CA GLN A 378 -1.82 -18.70 -6.80
C GLN A 378 -1.44 -18.81 -8.29
N LEU A 379 -2.21 -19.56 -9.06
CA LEU A 379 -2.05 -19.71 -10.50
C LEU A 379 -3.40 -19.70 -11.22
N ALA A 380 -3.38 -19.35 -12.49
CA ALA A 380 -4.46 -19.65 -13.41
C ALA A 380 -3.95 -20.59 -14.50
N VAL A 381 -4.82 -21.43 -15.05
CA VAL A 381 -4.52 -22.33 -16.16
C VAL A 381 -5.48 -22.01 -17.29
N ARG A 382 -4.91 -21.64 -18.44
CA ARG A 382 -5.66 -21.30 -19.66
C ARG A 382 -5.14 -22.10 -20.82
N ARG A 383 -6.02 -22.91 -21.43
CA ARG A 383 -5.70 -23.82 -22.54
C ARG A 383 -4.42 -24.63 -22.27
N GLY A 384 -4.24 -25.09 -21.02
CA GLY A 384 -3.07 -25.84 -20.55
C GLY A 384 -1.83 -25.01 -20.19
N SER A 385 -1.84 -23.69 -20.39
CA SER A 385 -0.74 -22.79 -19.99
C SER A 385 -0.92 -22.30 -18.57
N LEU A 386 0.12 -22.41 -17.74
CA LEU A 386 0.14 -21.91 -16.37
C LEU A 386 0.48 -20.42 -16.37
N LEU A 387 -0.34 -19.62 -15.70
CA LEU A 387 -0.23 -18.17 -15.59
C LEU A 387 -0.08 -17.79 -14.12
N ARG A 388 0.75 -16.79 -13.85
CA ARG A 388 0.96 -16.18 -12.53
C ARG A 388 0.50 -14.74 -12.54
N LEU A 389 -0.07 -14.30 -11.42
CA LEU A 389 -0.48 -12.91 -11.25
C LEU A 389 0.72 -12.02 -10.87
N ARG A 390 0.83 -10.89 -11.56
CA ARG A 390 1.76 -9.78 -11.28
C ARG A 390 0.98 -8.46 -11.29
N LEU A 391 1.50 -7.45 -10.60
CA LEU A 391 1.08 -6.07 -10.77
C LEU A 391 2.06 -5.32 -11.67
N GLN A 392 1.52 -4.62 -12.66
CA GLN A 392 2.28 -3.79 -13.58
C GLN A 392 1.83 -2.34 -13.49
N ARG A 393 2.73 -1.39 -13.73
CA ARG A 393 2.37 0.03 -13.83
C ARG A 393 1.44 0.23 -15.03
N SER A 394 0.26 0.80 -14.77
CA SER A 394 -0.71 1.10 -15.80
C SER A 394 -0.29 2.38 -16.54
N ARG A 395 -0.16 2.30 -17.87
CA ARG A 395 0.19 3.44 -18.72
C ARG A 395 -1.04 3.85 -19.51
N PRO A 396 -1.39 5.15 -19.58
CA PRO A 396 -2.48 5.60 -20.44
C PRO A 396 -2.15 5.22 -21.89
N ASP A 397 -3.14 4.74 -22.61
CA ASP A 397 -2.97 4.51 -24.05
C ASP A 397 -3.02 5.86 -24.76
N ALA A 398 -2.14 6.09 -25.74
CA ALA A 398 -2.01 7.40 -26.40
C ALA A 398 -3.27 7.81 -27.18
N THR A 399 -4.20 6.87 -27.38
CA THR A 399 -5.46 7.02 -28.13
C THR A 399 -6.68 7.24 -27.23
N THR A 400 -6.57 7.08 -25.89
CA THR A 400 -7.70 7.21 -24.98
C THR A 400 -8.13 8.67 -24.87
N ARG A 401 -9.25 9.04 -25.50
CA ARG A 401 -9.85 10.37 -25.36
C ARG A 401 -10.66 10.44 -24.06
N PRO A 402 -10.46 11.47 -23.21
CA PRO A 402 -11.33 11.67 -22.06
C PRO A 402 -12.77 11.93 -22.54
N ARG A 403 -13.72 11.07 -22.15
CA ARG A 403 -15.16 11.17 -22.50
C ARG A 403 -15.88 12.29 -21.73
N ARG A 404 -15.24 13.46 -21.60
CA ARG A 404 -15.73 14.59 -20.81
C ARG A 404 -16.95 15.27 -21.44
N ALA A 405 -17.09 15.20 -22.76
CA ALA A 405 -18.16 15.86 -23.52
C ALA A 405 -19.53 15.15 -23.38
N GLU A 406 -19.57 13.83 -23.21
CA GLU A 406 -20.82 13.04 -23.10
C GLU A 406 -21.49 13.17 -21.71
N ARG A 407 -20.72 13.57 -20.69
CA ARG A 407 -21.19 13.66 -19.29
C ARG A 407 -21.83 15.01 -18.91
N ALA A 408 -21.74 16.01 -19.78
CA ALA A 408 -22.10 17.40 -19.44
C ALA A 408 -23.60 17.62 -19.15
N HIS A 409 -24.48 16.70 -19.56
CA HIS A 409 -25.94 16.86 -19.48
C HIS A 409 -26.68 15.83 -18.63
N GLY A 410 -25.98 14.84 -18.04
CA GLY A 410 -26.59 13.78 -17.24
C GLY A 410 -26.39 13.93 -15.73
N THR A 411 -26.96 12.99 -14.98
CA THR A 411 -26.81 12.93 -13.51
C THR A 411 -25.71 11.94 -13.13
N VAL A 412 -24.83 12.33 -12.20
CA VAL A 412 -23.88 11.40 -11.54
C VAL A 412 -24.50 10.89 -10.24
N VAL A 413 -24.63 9.57 -10.12
CA VAL A 413 -25.19 8.92 -8.91
C VAL A 413 -24.03 8.40 -8.07
N LEU A 414 -23.94 8.85 -6.81
CA LEU A 414 -22.87 8.48 -5.89
C LEU A 414 -23.44 7.78 -4.65
N THR A 415 -23.16 6.49 -4.51
CA THR A 415 -23.54 5.72 -3.31
C THR A 415 -22.52 5.94 -2.19
N GLY A 416 -22.99 6.01 -0.95
CA GLY A 416 -22.16 6.45 0.16
C GLY A 416 -21.79 7.94 0.04
N GLY A 417 -22.57 8.71 -0.74
CA GLY A 417 -22.24 10.08 -1.13
C GLY A 417 -22.15 11.09 0.02
N THR A 418 -22.74 10.77 1.17
CA THR A 418 -22.63 11.57 2.41
C THR A 418 -21.58 11.06 3.39
N GLY A 419 -20.91 9.95 3.08
CA GLY A 419 -19.78 9.44 3.87
C GLY A 419 -18.50 10.27 3.63
N ALA A 420 -17.47 10.03 4.44
CA ALA A 420 -16.21 10.80 4.39
C ALA A 420 -15.64 10.87 2.96
N LEU A 421 -15.36 9.71 2.34
CA LEU A 421 -14.84 9.64 0.97
C LEU A 421 -15.86 10.11 -0.09
N GLY A 422 -17.15 9.78 0.09
CA GLY A 422 -18.20 10.22 -0.84
C GLY A 422 -18.33 11.74 -0.91
N SER A 423 -18.23 12.43 0.22
CA SER A 423 -18.30 13.90 0.26
C SER A 423 -17.10 14.56 -0.43
N VAL A 424 -15.91 13.97 -0.29
CA VAL A 424 -14.68 14.41 -0.98
C VAL A 424 -14.85 14.25 -2.49
N LEU A 425 -15.32 13.09 -2.95
CA LEU A 425 -15.57 12.83 -4.36
C LEU A 425 -16.65 13.76 -4.94
N ALA A 426 -17.75 13.99 -4.22
CA ALA A 426 -18.82 14.88 -4.68
C ALA A 426 -18.31 16.30 -4.94
N ARG A 427 -17.49 16.84 -4.03
CA ARG A 427 -16.86 18.17 -4.20
C ARG A 427 -15.92 18.19 -5.40
N HIS A 428 -15.07 17.17 -5.52
CA HIS A 428 -14.14 17.05 -6.65
C HIS A 428 -14.87 16.97 -7.99
N LEU A 429 -15.97 16.23 -8.08
CA LEU A 429 -16.81 16.12 -9.27
C LEU A 429 -17.45 17.47 -9.65
N ALA A 430 -17.95 18.23 -8.67
CA ALA A 430 -18.49 19.57 -8.90
C ALA A 430 -17.40 20.56 -9.35
N GLU A 431 -16.28 20.62 -8.64
CA GLU A 431 -15.22 21.61 -8.85
C GLU A 431 -14.36 21.32 -10.09
N ARG A 432 -13.81 20.10 -10.19
CA ARG A 432 -12.85 19.71 -11.23
C ARG A 432 -13.54 19.23 -12.50
N HIS A 433 -14.58 18.42 -12.37
CA HIS A 433 -15.30 17.83 -13.51
C HIS A 433 -16.50 18.67 -13.96
N ARG A 434 -16.87 19.71 -13.21
CA ARG A 434 -18.01 20.60 -13.51
C ARG A 434 -19.31 19.82 -13.69
N VAL A 435 -19.49 18.76 -12.89
CA VAL A 435 -20.73 18.00 -12.85
C VAL A 435 -21.83 18.91 -12.31
N SER A 436 -22.88 19.11 -13.11
CA SER A 436 -23.98 20.02 -12.78
C SER A 436 -25.06 19.39 -11.91
N ARG A 437 -25.18 18.04 -11.91
CA ARG A 437 -26.21 17.30 -11.17
C ARG A 437 -25.65 16.05 -10.49
N LEU A 438 -25.91 15.93 -9.20
CA LEU A 438 -25.47 14.84 -8.34
C LEU A 438 -26.66 14.23 -7.59
N LEU A 439 -26.79 12.90 -7.62
CA LEU A 439 -27.67 12.16 -6.72
C LEU A 439 -26.83 11.41 -5.69
N LEU A 440 -26.89 11.85 -4.44
CA LEU A 440 -26.12 11.29 -3.33
C LEU A 440 -26.99 10.29 -2.57
N LEU A 441 -26.70 8.99 -2.72
CA LEU A 441 -27.43 7.92 -2.04
C LEU A 441 -26.74 7.53 -0.73
N SER A 442 -27.52 7.51 0.36
CA SER A 442 -27.04 7.02 1.66
C SER A 442 -28.18 6.54 2.54
N ARG A 443 -27.93 5.63 3.49
CA ARG A 443 -28.98 5.18 4.43
C ARG A 443 -29.44 6.29 5.39
N SER A 444 -28.55 7.20 5.75
CA SER A 444 -28.84 8.30 6.69
C SER A 444 -29.70 9.40 6.06
N GLY A 445 -29.80 9.45 4.73
CA GLY A 445 -30.65 10.40 4.03
C GLY A 445 -30.24 11.87 4.18
N PRO A 446 -31.15 12.80 3.84
CA PRO A 446 -30.87 14.25 3.80
C PRO A 446 -30.87 14.92 5.18
N ASP A 447 -31.46 14.30 6.21
CA ASP A 447 -31.78 14.99 7.47
C ASP A 447 -30.60 15.16 8.44
N THR A 448 -29.40 14.80 8.02
CA THR A 448 -28.18 15.00 8.82
C THR A 448 -27.58 16.41 8.61
N PRO A 449 -26.97 17.03 9.64
CA PRO A 449 -26.27 18.30 9.46
C PRO A 449 -25.15 18.24 8.42
N ALA A 450 -24.46 17.10 8.31
CA ALA A 450 -23.40 16.90 7.32
C ALA A 450 -23.95 16.87 5.88
N ALA A 451 -25.07 16.18 5.64
CA ALA A 451 -25.71 16.16 4.33
C ALA A 451 -26.18 17.55 3.88
N ARG A 452 -26.82 18.32 4.78
CA ARG A 452 -27.25 19.69 4.48
C ARG A 452 -26.08 20.60 4.12
N ARG A 453 -24.99 20.57 4.88
CA ARG A 453 -23.77 21.35 4.56
C ARG A 453 -23.21 20.97 3.20
N LEU A 454 -23.09 19.67 2.93
CA LEU A 454 -22.57 19.19 1.65
C LEU A 454 -23.41 19.68 0.46
N VAL A 455 -24.75 19.66 0.57
CA VAL A 455 -25.63 20.17 -0.50
C VAL A 455 -25.43 21.68 -0.73
N THR A 456 -25.30 22.47 0.33
CA THR A 456 -25.01 23.91 0.23
C THR A 456 -23.66 24.16 -0.43
N GLU A 457 -22.60 23.47 0.00
CA GLU A 457 -21.26 23.59 -0.58
C GLU A 457 -21.24 23.21 -2.08
N LEU A 458 -21.95 22.14 -2.46
CA LEU A 458 -22.05 21.73 -3.87
C LEU A 458 -22.80 22.75 -4.71
N LEU A 459 -23.85 23.38 -4.16
CA LEU A 459 -24.57 24.44 -4.83
C LEU A 459 -23.69 25.67 -5.08
N GLU A 460 -22.87 26.05 -4.10
CA GLU A 460 -21.87 27.14 -4.23
C GLU A 460 -20.82 26.83 -5.31
N LEU A 461 -20.47 25.55 -5.50
CA LEU A 461 -19.60 25.07 -6.57
C LEU A 461 -20.31 24.96 -7.95
N GLY A 462 -21.61 25.25 -8.01
CA GLY A 462 -22.41 25.23 -9.25
C GLY A 462 -23.05 23.88 -9.58
N ALA A 463 -23.16 22.96 -8.61
CA ALA A 463 -23.76 21.64 -8.78
C ALA A 463 -25.05 21.49 -7.97
N HIS A 464 -26.13 21.03 -8.61
CA HIS A 464 -27.37 20.67 -7.94
C HIS A 464 -27.26 19.26 -7.36
N ALA A 465 -27.21 19.13 -6.05
CA ALA A 465 -27.15 17.86 -5.36
C ALA A 465 -28.47 17.51 -4.66
N THR A 466 -28.98 16.31 -4.93
CA THR A 466 -30.12 15.72 -4.20
C THR A 466 -29.58 14.59 -3.31
N VAL A 467 -29.95 14.58 -2.03
CA VAL A 467 -29.60 13.48 -1.11
C VAL A 467 -30.84 12.62 -0.86
N THR A 468 -30.75 11.33 -1.17
CA THR A 468 -31.87 10.39 -0.99
C THR A 468 -31.49 9.29 0.00
N ALA A 469 -32.41 9.02 0.94
CA ALA A 469 -32.31 7.89 1.84
C ALA A 469 -32.51 6.59 1.03
N CYS A 470 -31.44 5.83 0.83
CA CYS A 470 -31.47 4.62 0.01
C CYS A 470 -30.45 3.60 0.52
N ASP A 471 -30.90 2.36 0.71
CA ASP A 471 -30.04 1.20 0.84
C ASP A 471 -29.86 0.59 -0.54
N VAL A 472 -28.66 0.70 -1.11
CA VAL A 472 -28.38 0.28 -2.49
C VAL A 472 -28.45 -1.24 -2.66
N ALA A 473 -28.32 -2.00 -1.56
CA ALA A 473 -28.52 -3.44 -1.56
C ALA A 473 -30.00 -3.85 -1.66
N ASP A 474 -30.94 -2.90 -1.63
CA ASP A 474 -32.37 -3.10 -1.89
C ASP A 474 -32.66 -2.61 -3.34
N PRO A 475 -32.87 -3.54 -4.30
CA PRO A 475 -33.12 -3.19 -5.70
C PRO A 475 -34.36 -2.31 -5.89
N ASP A 476 -35.41 -2.50 -5.09
CA ASP A 476 -36.65 -1.73 -5.19
C ASP A 476 -36.43 -0.30 -4.68
N ALA A 477 -35.68 -0.14 -3.58
CA ALA A 477 -35.31 1.17 -3.07
C ALA A 477 -34.41 1.94 -4.05
N LEU A 478 -33.46 1.25 -4.69
CA LEU A 478 -32.60 1.83 -5.71
C LEU A 478 -33.41 2.24 -6.95
N GLY A 479 -34.32 1.38 -7.41
CA GLY A 479 -35.22 1.66 -8.53
C GLY A 479 -36.07 2.90 -8.30
N ARG A 480 -36.68 3.04 -7.10
CA ARG A 480 -37.44 4.24 -6.72
C ARG A 480 -36.56 5.50 -6.72
N ALA A 481 -35.38 5.43 -6.10
CA ALA A 481 -34.48 6.58 -6.02
C ALA A 481 -34.00 7.08 -7.40
N LEU A 482 -33.89 6.19 -8.39
CA LEU A 482 -33.53 6.55 -9.76
C LEU A 482 -34.73 7.00 -10.60
N ALA A 483 -35.92 6.49 -10.34
CA ALA A 483 -37.16 6.90 -11.02
C ALA A 483 -37.54 8.36 -10.71
N ASP A 484 -37.11 8.90 -9.58
CA ASP A 484 -37.32 10.30 -9.19
C ASP A 484 -36.45 11.30 -9.99
N LEU A 485 -35.51 10.81 -10.83
CA LEU A 485 -34.67 11.67 -11.64
C LEU A 485 -35.42 12.22 -12.87
N PRO A 486 -35.19 13.48 -13.27
CA PRO A 486 -35.78 14.05 -14.47
C PRO A 486 -35.37 13.25 -15.73
N PRO A 487 -36.31 12.89 -16.62
CA PRO A 487 -35.99 12.18 -17.87
C PRO A 487 -35.00 12.93 -18.78
N GLU A 488 -34.93 14.26 -18.68
CA GLU A 488 -33.97 15.10 -19.42
C GLU A 488 -32.53 14.97 -18.91
N HIS A 489 -32.35 14.40 -17.72
CA HIS A 489 -31.07 14.26 -17.03
C HIS A 489 -30.86 12.84 -16.49
N PRO A 490 -30.86 11.81 -17.35
CA PRO A 490 -30.73 10.43 -16.92
C PRO A 490 -29.35 10.17 -16.25
N PRO A 491 -29.21 9.10 -15.46
CA PRO A 491 -27.92 8.72 -14.90
C PRO A 491 -26.92 8.37 -16.00
N THR A 492 -25.75 9.02 -15.98
CA THR A 492 -24.66 8.77 -16.94
C THR A 492 -23.48 8.06 -16.29
N THR A 493 -23.31 8.22 -14.98
CA THR A 493 -22.26 7.58 -14.21
C THR A 493 -22.80 7.14 -12.86
N LEU A 494 -22.58 5.89 -12.51
CA LEU A 494 -22.85 5.32 -11.19
C LEU A 494 -21.51 5.10 -10.48
N ILE A 495 -21.30 5.76 -9.35
CA ILE A 495 -20.09 5.62 -8.53
C ILE A 495 -20.46 4.93 -7.22
N HIS A 496 -19.91 3.75 -7.00
CA HIS A 496 -20.14 2.95 -5.81
C HIS A 496 -19.01 3.11 -4.80
N ALA A 497 -19.12 4.10 -3.91
CA ALA A 497 -18.18 4.34 -2.81
C ALA A 497 -18.67 3.82 -1.44
N ALA A 498 -19.85 3.18 -1.39
CA ALA A 498 -20.35 2.60 -0.14
C ALA A 498 -19.53 1.36 0.26
N GLY A 499 -19.39 1.17 1.58
CA GLY A 499 -18.67 0.05 2.14
C GLY A 499 -18.55 0.16 3.65
N VAL A 500 -18.33 -0.98 4.30
CA VAL A 500 -18.03 -1.08 5.72
C VAL A 500 -16.92 -2.10 5.91
N THR A 501 -16.18 -1.98 7.00
CA THR A 501 -15.20 -2.97 7.47
C THR A 501 -15.70 -3.59 8.77
N ASP A 502 -15.33 -4.84 9.00
CA ASP A 502 -15.62 -5.58 10.23
C ASP A 502 -14.59 -6.70 10.36
N ASP A 503 -13.35 -6.28 10.60
CA ASP A 503 -12.16 -7.12 10.48
C ASP A 503 -12.15 -8.21 11.58
N GLY A 504 -11.43 -9.29 11.31
CA GLY A 504 -11.26 -10.43 12.20
C GLY A 504 -10.41 -11.50 11.53
N ALA A 505 -9.54 -12.15 12.30
CA ALA A 505 -8.73 -13.26 11.82
C ALA A 505 -9.62 -14.35 11.20
N VAL A 506 -9.14 -15.05 10.16
CA VAL A 506 -9.90 -16.08 9.46
C VAL A 506 -10.36 -17.20 10.39
N GLY A 507 -9.55 -17.53 11.42
CA GLY A 507 -9.89 -18.52 12.44
C GLY A 507 -11.05 -18.13 13.37
N THR A 508 -11.34 -16.83 13.52
CA THR A 508 -12.43 -16.31 14.40
C THR A 508 -13.51 -15.55 13.64
N MET A 509 -13.38 -15.43 12.31
CA MET A 509 -14.37 -14.80 11.45
C MET A 509 -15.73 -15.52 11.58
N THR A 510 -16.81 -14.76 11.60
CA THR A 510 -18.18 -15.31 11.74
C THR A 510 -19.01 -15.05 10.50
N PRO A 511 -20.03 -15.89 10.20
CA PRO A 511 -20.97 -15.65 9.11
C PRO A 511 -21.64 -14.27 9.18
N ARG A 512 -21.91 -13.77 10.39
CA ARG A 512 -22.48 -12.44 10.60
C ARG A 512 -21.53 -11.33 10.16
N ARG A 513 -20.24 -11.42 10.50
CA ARG A 513 -19.20 -10.46 10.05
C ARG A 513 -19.01 -10.52 8.54
N LEU A 514 -19.05 -11.71 7.93
CA LEU A 514 -19.04 -11.88 6.47
C LEU A 514 -20.21 -11.13 5.82
N ALA A 515 -21.44 -11.47 6.20
CA ALA A 515 -22.65 -10.90 5.60
C ALA A 515 -22.72 -9.37 5.75
N ARG A 516 -22.29 -8.83 6.90
CA ARG A 516 -22.28 -7.39 7.16
C ARG A 516 -21.38 -6.61 6.19
N VAL A 517 -20.21 -7.17 5.84
CA VAL A 517 -19.24 -6.54 4.93
C VAL A 517 -19.61 -6.79 3.47
N MET A 518 -20.12 -7.98 3.16
CA MET A 518 -20.51 -8.36 1.80
C MET A 518 -21.72 -7.56 1.30
N ARG A 519 -22.75 -7.36 2.12
CA ARG A 519 -24.00 -6.72 1.67
C ARG A 519 -23.81 -5.35 1.01
N PRO A 520 -23.11 -4.37 1.61
CA PRO A 520 -22.91 -3.06 0.97
C PRO A 520 -21.92 -3.06 -0.20
N LYS A 521 -21.35 -4.22 -0.57
CA LYS A 521 -20.41 -4.40 -1.68
C LYS A 521 -20.97 -5.28 -2.78
N ILE A 522 -21.23 -6.56 -2.48
CA ILE A 522 -21.71 -7.57 -3.43
C ILE A 522 -23.14 -7.23 -3.88
N ASP A 523 -24.10 -7.19 -2.95
CA ASP A 523 -25.51 -6.95 -3.27
C ASP A 523 -25.71 -5.58 -3.91
N ALA A 524 -25.05 -4.56 -3.35
CA ALA A 524 -25.13 -3.20 -3.88
C ALA A 524 -24.53 -3.11 -5.30
N ALA A 525 -23.39 -3.74 -5.57
CA ALA A 525 -22.78 -3.72 -6.90
C ALA A 525 -23.62 -4.51 -7.92
N LEU A 526 -24.23 -5.63 -7.52
CA LEU A 526 -25.17 -6.38 -8.35
C LEU A 526 -26.44 -5.58 -8.65
N ALA A 527 -27.03 -4.91 -7.66
CA ALA A 527 -28.20 -4.06 -7.85
C ALA A 527 -27.89 -2.89 -8.81
N LEU A 528 -26.72 -2.25 -8.64
CA LEU A 528 -26.25 -1.21 -9.57
C LEU A 528 -25.98 -1.77 -10.97
N HIS A 529 -25.41 -2.97 -11.07
CA HIS A 529 -25.22 -3.65 -12.33
C HIS A 529 -26.56 -3.86 -13.02
N GLN A 530 -27.55 -4.45 -12.35
CA GLN A 530 -28.88 -4.75 -12.89
C GLN A 530 -29.61 -3.47 -13.31
N VAL A 531 -29.65 -2.45 -12.46
CA VAL A 531 -30.35 -1.19 -12.81
C VAL A 531 -29.66 -0.47 -13.96
N SER A 532 -28.33 -0.51 -14.06
CA SER A 532 -27.63 0.07 -15.20
C SER A 532 -27.96 -0.60 -16.54
N GLN A 533 -28.53 -1.82 -16.53
CA GLN A 533 -28.97 -2.50 -17.74
C GLN A 533 -30.30 -1.97 -18.27
N THR A 534 -31.10 -1.32 -17.43
CA THR A 534 -32.42 -0.77 -17.77
C THR A 534 -32.37 0.72 -18.09
N LEU A 535 -31.26 1.40 -17.80
CA LEU A 535 -31.06 2.81 -18.08
C LEU A 535 -30.89 3.09 -19.59
N PRO A 536 -31.36 4.25 -20.08
CA PRO A 536 -31.15 4.66 -21.47
C PRO A 536 -29.68 5.06 -21.71
N GLY A 537 -29.05 4.45 -22.72
CA GLY A 537 -27.69 4.76 -23.15
C GLY A 537 -26.59 4.03 -22.36
N ASP A 538 -25.34 4.36 -22.68
CA ASP A 538 -24.17 3.74 -22.06
C ASP A 538 -23.85 4.40 -20.71
N CYS A 539 -24.24 3.73 -19.62
CA CYS A 539 -23.95 4.17 -18.26
C CYS A 539 -22.61 3.60 -17.77
N GLU A 540 -21.70 4.48 -17.33
CA GLU A 540 -20.42 4.06 -16.73
C GLU A 540 -20.62 3.64 -15.26
N LEU A 541 -20.11 2.45 -14.90
CA LEU A 541 -20.10 1.98 -13.51
C LEU A 541 -18.68 2.04 -12.93
N VAL A 542 -18.46 2.91 -11.94
CA VAL A 542 -17.18 3.04 -11.20
C VAL A 542 -17.36 2.40 -9.82
N LEU A 543 -16.61 1.35 -9.55
CA LEU A 543 -16.71 0.57 -8.31
C LEU A 543 -15.48 0.83 -7.43
N PHE A 544 -15.70 1.18 -6.15
CA PHE A 544 -14.60 1.30 -5.20
C PHE A 544 -14.35 -0.07 -4.58
N SER A 545 -13.21 -0.64 -4.90
CA SER A 545 -12.67 -1.90 -4.37
C SER A 545 -11.48 -1.60 -3.43
N SER A 546 -10.69 -2.61 -3.08
CA SER A 546 -9.54 -2.51 -2.20
C SER A 546 -8.39 -3.40 -2.68
N VAL A 547 -7.15 -2.92 -2.53
CA VAL A 547 -5.94 -3.70 -2.79
C VAL A 547 -5.89 -5.00 -1.98
N SER A 548 -6.58 -5.06 -0.82
CA SER A 548 -6.70 -6.28 -0.02
C SER A 548 -7.35 -7.45 -0.76
N GLY A 549 -8.20 -7.18 -1.77
CA GLY A 549 -8.74 -8.22 -2.65
C GLY A 549 -7.68 -8.88 -3.53
N ILE A 550 -6.58 -8.17 -3.83
CA ILE A 550 -5.53 -8.60 -4.76
C ILE A 550 -4.35 -9.25 -4.03
N VAL A 551 -3.85 -8.59 -2.97
CA VAL A 551 -2.67 -9.04 -2.24
C VAL A 551 -3.02 -9.82 -0.96
N GLY A 552 -4.28 -9.79 -0.54
CA GLY A 552 -4.72 -10.26 0.76
C GLY A 552 -4.56 -9.20 1.85
N GLY A 553 -5.29 -9.35 2.96
CA GLY A 553 -5.09 -8.55 4.15
C GLY A 553 -5.33 -9.40 5.39
N ALA A 554 -4.37 -9.45 6.31
CA ALA A 554 -4.56 -10.15 7.58
C ALA A 554 -5.79 -9.58 8.29
N GLY A 555 -6.69 -10.46 8.75
CA GLY A 555 -7.97 -10.10 9.37
C GLY A 555 -9.03 -9.58 8.42
N GLN A 556 -8.78 -9.54 7.11
CA GLN A 556 -9.68 -8.93 6.13
C GLN A 556 -10.24 -9.96 5.16
N ALA A 557 -10.43 -11.20 5.59
CA ALA A 557 -10.95 -12.27 4.73
C ALA A 557 -12.34 -11.95 4.15
N ASN A 558 -13.24 -11.36 4.94
CA ASN A 558 -14.56 -10.90 4.48
C ASN A 558 -14.47 -9.71 3.51
N TYR A 559 -13.63 -8.73 3.81
CA TYR A 559 -13.45 -7.52 3.01
C TYR A 559 -12.75 -7.82 1.68
N ALA A 560 -11.68 -8.63 1.71
CA ALA A 560 -11.00 -9.09 0.50
C ALA A 560 -11.92 -9.91 -0.41
N ALA A 561 -12.72 -10.82 0.16
CA ALA A 561 -13.72 -11.58 -0.59
C ALA A 561 -14.75 -10.67 -1.30
N ALA A 562 -15.29 -9.70 -0.57
CA ALA A 562 -16.27 -8.76 -1.11
C ALA A 562 -15.68 -7.88 -2.23
N ASN A 563 -14.46 -7.38 -2.07
CA ASN A 563 -13.80 -6.54 -3.07
C ASN A 563 -13.35 -7.35 -4.30
N THR A 564 -12.94 -8.61 -4.13
CA THR A 564 -12.62 -9.49 -5.27
C THR A 564 -13.84 -9.77 -6.14
N PHE A 565 -15.02 -9.91 -5.54
CA PHE A 565 -16.29 -10.00 -6.29
C PHE A 565 -16.57 -8.73 -7.10
N VAL A 566 -16.34 -7.56 -6.51
CA VAL A 566 -16.53 -6.27 -7.17
C VAL A 566 -15.57 -6.12 -8.38
N ASP A 567 -14.33 -6.57 -8.23
CA ASP A 567 -13.35 -6.62 -9.32
C ASP A 567 -13.81 -7.56 -10.45
N ALA A 568 -14.26 -8.77 -10.08
CA ALA A 568 -14.78 -9.75 -11.02
C ALA A 568 -16.04 -9.24 -11.76
N LEU A 569 -16.94 -8.53 -11.07
CA LEU A 569 -18.11 -7.92 -11.69
C LEU A 569 -17.74 -6.85 -12.72
N ALA A 570 -16.71 -6.04 -12.47
CA ALA A 570 -16.22 -5.06 -13.45
C ALA A 570 -15.67 -5.75 -14.70
N GLN A 571 -14.91 -6.84 -14.53
CA GLN A 571 -14.39 -7.66 -15.63
C GLN A 571 -15.51 -8.33 -16.42
N HIS A 572 -16.48 -8.94 -15.73
CA HIS A 572 -17.68 -9.53 -16.34
C HIS A 572 -18.48 -8.51 -17.14
N ARG A 573 -18.66 -7.29 -16.63
CA ARG A 573 -19.34 -6.22 -17.40
C ARG A 573 -18.60 -5.87 -18.68
N ARG A 574 -17.27 -5.75 -18.60
CA ARG A 574 -16.42 -5.41 -19.75
C ARG A 574 -16.41 -6.51 -20.81
N SER A 575 -16.40 -7.78 -20.43
CA SER A 575 -16.51 -8.90 -21.39
C SER A 575 -17.85 -8.91 -22.13
N HIS A 576 -18.90 -8.32 -21.53
CA HIS A 576 -20.22 -8.13 -22.13
C HIS A 576 -20.40 -6.76 -22.80
N GLY A 577 -19.31 -6.06 -23.11
CA GLY A 577 -19.33 -4.78 -23.82
C GLY A 577 -19.88 -3.60 -23.02
N ARG A 578 -20.07 -3.73 -21.70
CA ARG A 578 -20.56 -2.66 -20.82
C ARG A 578 -19.41 -1.99 -20.09
N HIS A 579 -19.50 -0.67 -19.95
CA HIS A 579 -18.48 0.10 -19.25
C HIS A 579 -18.51 -0.16 -17.74
N ALA A 580 -17.37 -0.56 -17.21
CA ALA A 580 -17.12 -0.64 -15.77
C ALA A 580 -15.63 -0.46 -15.46
N VAL A 581 -15.33 0.13 -14.31
CA VAL A 581 -13.97 0.13 -13.75
C VAL A 581 -14.06 -0.12 -12.26
N SER A 582 -13.32 -1.11 -11.77
CA SER A 582 -13.09 -1.33 -10.35
C SER A 582 -11.76 -0.70 -9.95
N LEU A 583 -11.78 0.10 -8.90
CA LEU A 583 -10.61 0.78 -8.34
C LEU A 583 -10.23 0.12 -7.02
N ALA A 584 -9.25 -0.79 -7.07
CA ALA A 584 -8.72 -1.49 -5.91
C ALA A 584 -7.78 -0.57 -5.12
N TRP A 585 -8.37 0.32 -4.32
CA TRP A 585 -7.65 1.37 -3.62
C TRP A 585 -6.67 0.84 -2.57
N GLY A 586 -5.52 1.51 -2.48
CA GLY A 586 -4.74 1.57 -1.25
C GLY A 586 -5.45 2.37 -0.17
N LEU A 587 -4.82 2.51 0.99
CA LEU A 587 -5.40 3.28 2.09
C LEU A 587 -5.45 4.77 1.75
N TRP A 588 -6.58 5.42 2.03
CA TRP A 588 -6.69 6.89 1.98
C TRP A 588 -6.41 7.46 3.37
N ASP A 589 -5.57 8.48 3.42
CA ASP A 589 -5.31 9.28 4.60
C ASP A 589 -6.46 10.26 4.84
N GLU A 590 -6.80 10.50 6.10
CA GLU A 590 -7.78 11.51 6.54
C GLU A 590 -9.19 11.43 5.88
N ALA A 591 -9.50 10.34 5.16
CA ALA A 591 -10.78 10.12 4.51
C ALA A 591 -11.18 8.63 4.47
N GLY A 592 -12.49 8.37 4.49
CA GLY A 592 -13.03 7.02 4.34
C GLY A 592 -12.73 6.12 5.54
N MET A 593 -12.12 4.96 5.27
CA MET A 593 -11.80 3.96 6.30
C MET A 593 -10.48 4.27 7.03
N GLY A 594 -9.59 5.09 6.46
CA GLY A 594 -8.31 5.43 7.09
C GLY A 594 -8.43 6.41 8.25
N GLU A 595 -9.49 7.22 8.29
CA GLU A 595 -9.79 8.16 9.39
C GLU A 595 -9.89 7.47 10.77
N ARG A 596 -10.13 6.15 10.80
CA ARG A 596 -10.40 5.38 12.03
C ARG A 596 -9.26 4.45 12.44
N LEU A 597 -8.16 4.41 11.69
CA LEU A 597 -7.06 3.50 11.98
C LEU A 597 -6.15 4.03 13.08
N ALA A 598 -5.67 3.14 13.95
CA ALA A 598 -4.68 3.49 14.95
C ALA A 598 -3.30 3.66 14.30
N ALA A 599 -2.41 4.42 14.95
CA ALA A 599 -1.04 4.61 14.46
C ALA A 599 -0.26 3.29 14.29
N ALA A 600 -0.60 2.26 15.06
CA ALA A 600 -0.05 0.91 14.93
C ALA A 600 -0.41 0.26 13.58
N ASP A 601 -1.66 0.41 13.14
CA ASP A 601 -2.15 -0.16 11.87
C ASP A 601 -1.48 0.51 10.67
N LEU A 602 -1.32 1.84 10.70
CA LEU A 602 -0.61 2.61 9.66
C LEU A 602 0.85 2.15 9.53
N ARG A 603 1.56 2.00 10.65
CA ARG A 603 2.94 1.49 10.66
C ARG A 603 3.05 0.05 10.16
N ARG A 604 2.06 -0.81 10.49
CA ARG A 604 2.01 -2.18 9.97
C ARG A 604 1.90 -2.19 8.45
N MET A 605 1.04 -1.35 7.87
CA MET A 605 0.86 -1.26 6.42
C MET A 605 2.11 -0.71 5.72
N GLU A 606 2.74 0.32 6.28
CA GLU A 606 3.96 0.90 5.70
C GLU A 606 5.10 -0.12 5.67
N ARG A 607 5.26 -0.93 6.73
CA ARG A 607 6.20 -2.06 6.75
C ARG A 607 5.85 -3.11 5.69
N ALA A 608 4.57 -3.42 5.50
CA ALA A 608 4.12 -4.31 4.42
C ALA A 608 4.31 -3.70 3.01
N GLY A 609 4.84 -2.48 2.90
CA GLY A 609 5.17 -1.83 1.65
C GLY A 609 4.06 -0.96 1.06
N LEU A 610 3.02 -0.67 1.84
CA LEU A 610 1.87 0.14 1.43
C LEU A 610 1.80 1.43 2.25
N SER A 611 1.88 2.58 1.59
CA SER A 611 1.70 3.89 2.24
C SER A 611 0.29 4.40 2.08
N ALA A 612 -0.17 5.23 3.04
CA ALA A 612 -1.42 5.95 2.91
C ALA A 612 -1.33 7.00 1.78
N LEU A 613 -2.40 7.11 1.00
CA LEU A 613 -2.58 8.10 -0.06
C LEU A 613 -3.16 9.36 0.56
N ARG A 614 -2.52 10.51 0.32
CA ARG A 614 -3.16 11.80 0.62
C ARG A 614 -4.41 11.95 -0.22
N VAL A 615 -5.41 12.66 0.29
CA VAL A 615 -6.68 12.91 -0.42
C VAL A 615 -6.46 13.46 -1.83
N SER A 616 -5.54 14.42 -1.99
CA SER A 616 -5.21 15.01 -3.30
C SER A 616 -4.60 14.00 -4.28
N ASP A 617 -3.72 13.12 -3.80
CA ASP A 617 -3.12 12.06 -4.62
C ASP A 617 -4.17 11.02 -5.02
N GLY A 618 -5.06 10.65 -4.09
CA GLY A 618 -6.19 9.77 -4.36
C GLY A 618 -7.15 10.33 -5.42
N LEU A 619 -7.48 11.63 -5.34
CA LEU A 619 -8.31 12.31 -6.34
C LEU A 619 -7.62 12.40 -7.71
N ALA A 620 -6.30 12.63 -7.75
CA ALA A 620 -5.54 12.62 -9.00
C ALA A 620 -5.51 11.23 -9.64
N LEU A 621 -5.38 10.17 -8.83
CA LEU A 621 -5.47 8.78 -9.30
C LEU A 621 -6.87 8.41 -9.76
N PHE A 622 -7.91 8.93 -9.10
CA PHE A 622 -9.29 8.77 -9.53
C PHE A 622 -9.49 9.38 -10.92
N ASP A 623 -9.04 10.61 -11.13
CA ASP A 623 -9.08 11.28 -12.43
C ASP A 623 -8.33 10.51 -13.52
N ALA A 624 -7.15 9.97 -13.19
CA ALA A 624 -6.35 9.19 -14.12
C ALA A 624 -6.98 7.83 -14.48
N ALA A 625 -7.84 7.30 -13.63
CA ALA A 625 -8.51 6.02 -13.84
C ALA A 625 -9.82 6.17 -14.65
N LEU A 626 -10.48 7.33 -14.59
CA LEU A 626 -11.71 7.57 -15.34
C LEU A 626 -11.48 7.48 -16.86
N GLY A 627 -12.38 6.78 -17.55
CA GLY A 627 -12.32 6.63 -19.01
C GLY A 627 -11.23 5.66 -19.51
N ARG A 628 -10.53 4.95 -18.62
CA ARG A 628 -9.65 3.85 -19.02
C ARG A 628 -10.42 2.63 -19.50
N ASP A 629 -9.81 1.85 -20.38
CA ASP A 629 -10.37 0.58 -20.87
C ASP A 629 -10.12 -0.60 -19.92
N ASP A 630 -9.18 -0.44 -18.98
CA ASP A 630 -8.93 -1.41 -17.92
C ASP A 630 -10.20 -1.64 -17.08
N ALA A 631 -10.54 -2.91 -16.85
CA ALA A 631 -11.65 -3.28 -15.97
C ALA A 631 -11.31 -3.13 -14.48
N VAL A 632 -10.03 -3.34 -14.13
CA VAL A 632 -9.52 -3.27 -12.75
C VAL A 632 -8.23 -2.46 -12.73
N LEU A 633 -8.18 -1.44 -11.90
CA LEU A 633 -7.00 -0.63 -11.64
C LEU A 633 -6.72 -0.61 -10.14
N VAL A 634 -5.44 -0.51 -9.79
CA VAL A 634 -4.97 -0.56 -8.40
C VAL A 634 -4.26 0.76 -8.08
N PRO A 635 -5.02 1.81 -7.71
CA PRO A 635 -4.45 3.07 -7.26
C PRO A 635 -3.88 2.90 -5.84
N VAL A 636 -2.56 2.80 -5.73
CA VAL A 636 -1.85 2.49 -4.47
C VAL A 636 -0.50 3.20 -4.40
N GLN A 637 -0.16 3.71 -3.22
CA GLN A 637 1.19 4.24 -2.95
C GLN A 637 2.05 3.14 -2.33
N LEU A 638 3.18 2.83 -2.98
CA LEU A 638 4.12 1.83 -2.50
C LEU A 638 5.23 2.47 -1.67
N HIS A 639 5.54 1.86 -0.53
CA HIS A 639 6.74 2.15 0.24
C HIS A 639 7.87 1.23 -0.24
N GLU A 640 8.45 1.54 -1.41
CA GLU A 640 9.46 0.70 -2.06
C GLU A 640 10.67 0.32 -1.16
N PRO A 641 11.20 1.20 -0.28
CA PRO A 641 12.26 0.80 0.63
C PRO A 641 11.85 -0.34 1.57
N ALA A 642 10.60 -0.34 2.04
CA ALA A 642 10.08 -1.41 2.89
C ALA A 642 9.88 -2.70 2.09
N LEU A 643 9.31 -2.63 0.89
CA LEU A 643 9.22 -3.79 0.00
C LEU A 643 10.59 -4.43 -0.25
N ARG A 644 11.61 -3.61 -0.55
CA ARG A 644 12.98 -4.09 -0.75
C ARG A 644 13.60 -4.73 0.50
N ALA A 645 13.24 -4.26 1.70
CA ALA A 645 13.69 -4.86 2.95
C ALA A 645 13.15 -6.28 3.17
N HIS A 646 12.01 -6.62 2.56
CA HIS A 646 11.41 -7.96 2.61
C HIS A 646 11.94 -8.90 1.52
N SER A 647 12.90 -8.49 0.69
CA SER A 647 13.50 -9.39 -0.31
C SER A 647 14.34 -10.49 0.38
N PRO A 648 14.17 -11.78 0.05
CA PRO A 648 13.44 -12.36 -1.10
C PRO A 648 11.96 -12.75 -0.86
N GLN A 649 11.43 -12.52 0.34
CA GLN A 649 10.08 -12.91 0.82
C GLN A 649 8.94 -11.99 0.31
N ILE A 650 9.16 -11.22 -0.76
CA ILE A 650 8.14 -10.33 -1.33
C ILE A 650 7.02 -11.18 -1.96
N PRO A 651 5.73 -10.90 -1.70
CA PRO A 651 4.63 -11.57 -2.37
C PRO A 651 4.80 -11.53 -3.87
N ASP A 652 4.54 -12.67 -4.51
CA ASP A 652 4.86 -12.87 -5.92
C ASP A 652 4.20 -11.83 -6.84
N VAL A 653 2.98 -11.43 -6.50
CA VAL A 653 2.21 -10.37 -7.16
C VAL A 653 2.92 -9.00 -7.20
N LEU A 654 3.80 -8.69 -6.24
CA LEU A 654 4.55 -7.44 -6.15
C LEU A 654 5.99 -7.52 -6.70
N ARG A 655 6.44 -8.71 -7.09
CA ARG A 655 7.86 -8.99 -7.38
C ARG A 655 8.44 -8.09 -8.48
N ASP A 656 7.66 -7.81 -9.53
CA ASP A 656 8.13 -7.02 -10.68
C ASP A 656 8.27 -5.52 -10.36
N LEU A 657 7.61 -5.05 -9.30
CA LEU A 657 7.66 -3.64 -8.85
C LEU A 657 8.93 -3.34 -8.04
N CYS A 658 9.62 -4.38 -7.57
CA CYS A 658 10.86 -4.28 -6.79
C CYS A 658 11.96 -5.15 -7.41
N PRO A 659 12.46 -4.81 -8.61
CA PRO A 659 13.51 -5.59 -9.25
C PRO A 659 14.75 -5.66 -8.34
N PRO A 660 15.38 -6.84 -8.20
CA PRO A 660 16.59 -6.98 -7.39
C PRO A 660 17.67 -6.03 -7.93
N LYS A 661 18.41 -5.36 -7.03
CA LYS A 661 19.57 -4.56 -7.44
C LYS A 661 20.49 -5.45 -8.26
N ARG A 662 20.81 -5.04 -9.50
CA ARG A 662 21.83 -5.71 -10.32
C ARG A 662 23.10 -5.82 -9.49
N HIS A 663 23.55 -7.04 -9.25
CA HIS A 663 24.81 -7.29 -8.53
C HIS A 663 25.96 -6.63 -9.30
N ASP A 664 26.71 -5.76 -8.63
CA ASP A 664 28.02 -5.33 -9.11
C ASP A 664 28.99 -6.52 -8.91
N PRO A 665 29.51 -7.13 -9.99
CA PRO A 665 30.32 -8.35 -9.91
C PRO A 665 31.65 -8.16 -9.17
N ALA A 666 32.05 -6.91 -8.88
CA ALA A 666 33.32 -6.59 -8.23
C ALA A 666 33.28 -6.62 -6.68
N ARG A 667 32.13 -6.86 -6.05
CA ARG A 667 32.01 -6.88 -4.58
C ARG A 667 31.61 -8.27 -4.09
N PRO A 668 32.47 -8.99 -3.33
CA PRO A 668 32.07 -10.27 -2.75
C PRO A 668 30.84 -10.05 -1.87
N ALA A 669 29.80 -10.82 -2.14
CA ALA A 669 28.55 -10.77 -1.39
C ALA A 669 28.84 -11.15 0.06
N ARG A 670 28.76 -10.17 0.97
CA ARG A 670 28.29 -10.48 2.32
C ARG A 670 26.80 -10.74 2.16
N GLN A 671 26.42 -12.01 2.01
CA GLN A 671 25.06 -12.44 2.24
C GLN A 671 24.70 -12.00 3.66
N ALA A 672 23.87 -10.97 3.79
CA ALA A 672 23.08 -10.84 4.99
C ALA A 672 22.10 -12.01 4.93
N ALA A 673 22.37 -13.04 5.73
CA ALA A 673 21.41 -14.11 5.94
C ALA A 673 20.08 -13.46 6.39
N PRO A 674 18.91 -14.06 6.07
CA PRO A 674 17.70 -13.74 6.81
C PRO A 674 18.04 -13.82 8.30
N ALA A 675 17.49 -12.94 9.14
CA ALA A 675 17.60 -13.08 10.59
C ALA A 675 17.12 -14.49 10.94
N ASP A 676 18.09 -15.37 11.21
CA ASP A 676 17.91 -16.80 11.04
C ASP A 676 17.37 -17.37 12.35
N ALA A 677 16.39 -18.27 12.28
CA ALA A 677 15.98 -19.04 13.46
C ALA A 677 17.19 -19.73 14.13
N GLY A 678 18.19 -20.10 13.31
CA GLY A 678 19.47 -20.63 13.76
C GLY A 678 20.40 -19.61 14.43
N GLU A 679 20.19 -18.30 14.24
CA GLU A 679 20.93 -17.22 14.90
C GLU A 679 20.39 -16.97 16.31
N LEU A 680 19.07 -16.94 16.49
CA LEU A 680 18.46 -16.86 17.83
C LEU A 680 18.80 -18.11 18.66
N ARG A 681 18.70 -19.31 18.09
CA ARG A 681 19.08 -20.56 18.78
C ARG A 681 20.57 -20.57 19.17
N ARG A 682 21.48 -20.12 18.29
CA ARG A 682 22.91 -19.96 18.63
C ARG A 682 23.13 -18.95 19.75
N THR A 683 22.48 -17.79 19.66
CA THR A 683 22.59 -16.74 20.68
C THR A 683 22.10 -17.22 22.04
N LEU A 684 20.98 -17.95 22.07
CA LEU A 684 20.47 -18.57 23.30
C LEU A 684 21.40 -19.68 23.82
N ALA A 685 22.00 -20.48 22.93
CA ALA A 685 22.94 -21.53 23.34
C ALA A 685 24.24 -20.97 23.96
N GLU A 686 24.71 -19.82 23.48
CA GLU A 686 25.90 -19.11 23.99
C GLU A 686 25.66 -18.41 25.34
N LEU A 687 24.40 -18.14 25.71
CA LEU A 687 24.04 -17.55 26.99
C LEU A 687 24.02 -18.59 28.13
N PRO A 688 24.43 -18.21 29.36
CA PRO A 688 24.21 -19.02 30.56
C PRO A 688 22.72 -19.36 30.72
N GLU A 689 22.41 -20.55 31.23
CA GLU A 689 21.02 -21.04 31.37
C GLU A 689 20.12 -20.07 32.14
N ALA A 690 20.67 -19.40 33.16
CA ALA A 690 19.97 -18.39 33.95
C ALA A 690 19.52 -17.15 33.15
N ASP A 691 20.21 -16.82 32.05
CA ASP A 691 19.99 -15.59 31.28
C ASP A 691 19.10 -15.81 30.04
N ARG A 692 18.92 -17.07 29.60
CA ARG A 692 18.18 -17.43 28.38
C ARG A 692 16.71 -17.01 28.43
N THR A 693 16.04 -17.27 29.55
CA THR A 693 14.63 -16.88 29.74
C THR A 693 14.45 -15.37 29.70
N HIS A 694 15.37 -14.62 30.33
CA HIS A 694 15.32 -13.16 30.33
C HIS A 694 15.54 -12.60 28.92
N ALA A 695 16.51 -13.13 28.17
CA ALA A 695 16.75 -12.73 26.78
C ALA A 695 15.51 -12.96 25.89
N LEU A 696 14.87 -14.13 26.01
CA LEU A 696 13.68 -14.46 25.23
C LEU A 696 12.46 -13.62 25.65
N GLN A 697 12.33 -13.30 26.93
CA GLN A 697 11.32 -12.37 27.44
C GLN A 697 11.51 -10.95 26.90
N GLN A 698 12.76 -10.45 26.83
CA GLN A 698 13.04 -9.14 26.23
C GLN A 698 12.75 -9.13 24.72
N LEU A 699 13.03 -10.23 24.01
CA LEU A 699 12.64 -10.40 22.62
C LEU A 699 11.11 -10.30 22.46
N ILE A 700 10.35 -11.06 23.25
CA ILE A 700 8.88 -11.03 23.22
C ILE A 700 8.37 -9.63 23.54
N ARG A 701 8.90 -8.96 24.56
CA ARG A 701 8.51 -7.57 24.91
C ARG A 701 8.80 -6.59 23.78
N THR A 702 9.90 -6.78 23.05
CA THR A 702 10.24 -5.97 21.87
C THR A 702 9.20 -6.19 20.77
N GLU A 703 8.87 -7.44 20.44
CA GLU A 703 7.84 -7.74 19.43
C GLU A 703 6.45 -7.24 19.85
N VAL A 704 6.10 -7.34 21.14
CA VAL A 704 4.84 -6.83 21.70
C VAL A 704 4.77 -5.31 21.59
N ALA A 705 5.84 -4.62 21.97
CA ALA A 705 5.95 -3.17 21.83
C ALA A 705 5.86 -2.76 20.36
N GLU A 706 6.42 -3.54 19.43
CA GLU A 706 6.31 -3.27 18.00
C GLU A 706 4.91 -3.49 17.42
N VAL A 707 4.18 -4.50 17.91
CA VAL A 707 2.81 -4.82 17.47
C VAL A 707 1.80 -3.78 17.99
N LEU A 708 1.91 -3.41 19.27
CA LEU A 708 1.08 -2.36 19.88
C LEU A 708 1.56 -0.95 19.55
N ALA A 709 2.75 -0.87 18.95
CA ALA A 709 3.42 0.35 18.56
C ALA A 709 3.67 1.33 19.71
N CYS A 710 4.13 0.78 20.82
CA CYS A 710 4.69 1.45 21.98
C CYS A 710 6.04 2.11 21.65
N THR A 711 6.55 2.96 22.56
CA THR A 711 7.84 3.63 22.39
C THR A 711 9.04 2.72 22.61
N GLY A 712 8.88 1.63 23.36
CA GLY A 712 9.89 0.58 23.50
C GLY A 712 9.42 -0.63 24.32
N PRO A 713 10.28 -1.67 24.46
CA PRO A 713 9.96 -2.89 25.22
C PRO A 713 9.69 -2.62 26.70
N ASP A 714 10.23 -1.53 27.25
CA ASP A 714 10.06 -1.15 28.65
C ASP A 714 8.64 -0.69 29.00
N ASP A 715 7.87 -0.27 28.00
CA ASP A 715 6.45 0.09 28.17
C ASP A 715 5.55 -1.15 28.35
N VAL A 716 6.07 -2.35 28.07
CA VAL A 716 5.35 -3.62 28.20
C VAL A 716 5.77 -4.29 29.49
N ALA A 717 4.89 -4.37 30.50
CA ALA A 717 5.21 -5.08 31.73
C ALA A 717 5.32 -6.61 31.46
N PRO A 718 6.29 -7.30 32.06
CA PRO A 718 6.56 -8.71 31.76
C PRO A 718 5.43 -9.67 32.16
N ASP A 719 4.64 -9.28 33.17
CA ASP A 719 3.52 -10.03 33.71
C ASP A 719 2.16 -9.46 33.28
N ALA A 720 2.14 -8.48 32.37
CA ALA A 720 0.88 -7.96 31.86
C ALA A 720 0.18 -8.99 30.98
N GLU A 721 -1.12 -9.19 31.21
CA GLU A 721 -1.92 -10.03 30.33
C GLU A 721 -2.08 -9.38 28.96
N PHE A 722 -1.86 -10.14 27.88
CA PHE A 722 -1.99 -9.67 26.50
C PHE A 722 -3.36 -9.00 26.23
N SER A 723 -4.44 -9.58 26.75
CA SER A 723 -5.81 -9.04 26.67
C SER A 723 -5.96 -7.66 27.32
N ALA A 724 -5.23 -7.40 28.41
CA ALA A 724 -5.30 -6.15 29.16
C ALA A 724 -4.49 -5.02 28.50
N ILE A 725 -3.45 -5.35 27.74
CA ILE A 725 -2.59 -4.39 27.03
C ILE A 725 -3.05 -4.12 25.59
N GLY A 726 -4.24 -4.60 25.22
CA GLY A 726 -4.87 -4.27 23.95
C GLY A 726 -4.63 -5.28 22.84
N PHE A 727 -4.21 -6.52 23.14
CA PHE A 727 -4.26 -7.58 22.14
C PHE A 727 -5.69 -8.03 21.86
N ASP A 728 -5.98 -8.10 20.58
CA ASP A 728 -7.18 -8.68 19.98
C ASP A 728 -6.78 -9.87 19.07
N SER A 729 -7.74 -10.45 18.36
CA SER A 729 -7.48 -11.57 17.46
C SER A 729 -6.49 -11.25 16.33
N LEU A 730 -6.37 -10.00 15.89
CA LEU A 730 -5.51 -9.61 14.78
C LEU A 730 -4.05 -9.44 15.22
N THR A 731 -3.85 -8.66 16.28
CA THR A 731 -2.54 -8.42 16.91
C THR A 731 -1.94 -9.72 17.47
N THR A 732 -2.78 -10.65 17.92
CA THR A 732 -2.40 -12.03 18.30
C THR A 732 -1.79 -12.80 17.13
N VAL A 733 -2.44 -12.79 15.96
CA VAL A 733 -1.92 -13.47 14.76
C VAL A 733 -0.61 -12.83 14.29
N ASP A 734 -0.50 -11.51 14.36
CA ASP A 734 0.72 -10.79 13.98
C ASP A 734 1.91 -11.13 14.89
N LEU A 735 1.70 -11.17 16.21
CA LEU A 735 2.75 -11.55 17.15
C LEU A 735 3.17 -13.00 16.97
N ASN A 736 2.23 -13.93 16.79
CA ASN A 736 2.55 -15.32 16.49
C ASN A 736 3.38 -15.47 15.21
N ARG A 737 3.01 -14.74 14.14
CA ARG A 737 3.76 -14.75 12.88
C ARG A 737 5.20 -14.27 13.07
N ARG A 738 5.39 -13.18 13.82
CA ARG A 738 6.71 -12.61 14.12
C ARG A 738 7.57 -13.54 14.95
N LEU A 739 7.00 -14.10 16.03
CA LEU A 739 7.70 -15.05 16.88
C LEU A 739 8.06 -16.32 16.12
N ALA A 740 7.17 -16.84 15.26
CA ALA A 740 7.46 -17.99 14.41
C ALA A 740 8.62 -17.70 13.45
N ALA A 741 8.66 -16.52 12.82
CA ALA A 741 9.75 -16.12 11.94
C ALA A 741 11.10 -15.98 12.68
N LEU A 742 11.10 -15.39 13.88
CA LEU A 742 12.32 -15.17 14.68
C LEU A 742 12.85 -16.44 15.33
N THR A 743 11.95 -17.34 15.75
CA THR A 743 12.33 -18.57 16.46
C THR A 743 12.49 -19.77 15.53
N GLY A 744 11.94 -19.70 14.31
CA GLY A 744 11.78 -20.84 13.41
C GLY A 744 10.82 -21.91 13.92
N LEU A 745 10.14 -21.66 15.04
CA LEU A 745 9.18 -22.59 15.62
C LEU A 745 7.84 -22.44 14.93
N ARG A 746 7.11 -23.55 14.82
CA ARG A 746 5.69 -23.52 14.51
C ARG A 746 4.91 -23.26 15.79
N LEU A 747 4.19 -22.15 15.79
CA LEU A 747 3.45 -21.68 16.95
C LEU A 747 1.94 -21.86 16.71
N PRO A 748 1.21 -22.56 17.60
CA PRO A 748 -0.22 -22.74 17.46
C PRO A 748 -0.96 -21.40 17.59
N ALA A 749 -2.11 -21.28 16.92
CA ALA A 749 -2.92 -20.06 16.98
C ALA A 749 -3.43 -19.72 18.39
N THR A 750 -3.51 -20.72 19.28
CA THR A 750 -3.94 -20.56 20.68
C THR A 750 -2.83 -20.13 21.63
N LEU A 751 -1.59 -20.00 21.16
CA LEU A 751 -0.40 -19.75 21.99
C LEU A 751 -0.60 -18.66 23.05
N LEU A 752 -1.16 -17.52 22.65
CA LEU A 752 -1.34 -16.35 23.53
C LEU A 752 -2.52 -16.51 24.52
N PHE A 753 -3.43 -17.47 24.29
CA PHE A 753 -4.46 -17.86 25.25
C PHE A 753 -3.92 -18.81 26.32
N ASP A 754 -3.04 -19.73 25.90
CA ASP A 754 -2.39 -20.72 26.76
C ASP A 754 -1.28 -20.07 27.61
N TYR A 755 -0.59 -19.08 27.05
CA TYR A 755 0.49 -18.32 27.69
C TYR A 755 0.18 -16.82 27.66
N ARG A 756 -0.54 -16.36 28.69
CA ARG A 756 -1.20 -15.04 28.70
C ARG A 756 -0.28 -13.84 28.95
N THR A 757 0.98 -14.06 29.33
CA THR A 757 1.94 -12.98 29.63
C THR A 757 3.24 -13.19 28.86
N PRO A 758 4.00 -12.10 28.56
CA PRO A 758 5.33 -12.21 27.95
C PRO A 758 6.28 -13.15 28.70
N ALA A 759 6.26 -13.13 30.04
CA ALA A 759 7.07 -14.02 30.87
C ALA A 759 6.66 -15.51 30.71
N ALA A 760 5.37 -15.82 30.76
CA ALA A 760 4.87 -17.19 30.57
C ALA A 760 5.20 -17.73 29.18
N LEU A 761 5.09 -16.88 28.16
CA LEU A 761 5.40 -17.22 26.77
C LEU A 761 6.90 -17.48 26.58
N ALA A 762 7.76 -16.69 27.22
CA ALA A 762 9.21 -16.89 27.18
C ALA A 762 9.60 -18.28 27.70
N VAL A 763 9.04 -18.70 28.83
CA VAL A 763 9.30 -20.03 29.41
C VAL A 763 8.85 -21.15 28.48
N HIS A 764 7.73 -20.97 27.78
CA HIS A 764 7.24 -21.96 26.83
C HIS A 764 8.10 -22.06 25.56
N LEU A 765 8.40 -20.92 24.92
CA LEU A 765 9.24 -20.90 23.73
C LEU A 765 10.64 -21.48 24.01
N LEU A 766 11.21 -21.19 25.19
CA LEU A 766 12.51 -21.76 25.57
C LEU A 766 12.47 -23.29 25.62
N ARG A 767 11.39 -23.89 26.15
CA ARG A 767 11.22 -25.36 26.16
C ARG A 767 11.13 -25.92 24.74
N LEU A 768 10.40 -25.26 23.84
CA LEU A 768 10.28 -25.70 22.44
C LEU A 768 11.62 -25.63 21.70
N THR A 769 12.41 -24.58 21.91
CA THR A 769 13.76 -24.47 21.30
C THR A 769 14.78 -25.50 21.79
N GLN A 770 14.47 -26.25 22.86
CA GLN A 770 15.31 -27.33 23.39
C GLN A 770 14.87 -28.73 22.93
N GLN A 771 13.67 -28.85 22.34
CA GLN A 771 13.10 -30.13 21.89
C GLN A 771 13.31 -30.40 20.40
N ASP A 772 13.49 -29.34 19.59
CA ASP A 772 13.97 -29.38 18.21
C ASP A 772 15.49 -29.22 18.15
#